data_AF-A0A0A1W3C2-F1
#
_entry.id   AF-A0A0A1W3C2-F1
#
_cell.length_a   1.000
_cell.length_b   1.000
_cell.length_c   1.000
_cell.angle_alpha   90.00
_cell.angle_beta   90.00
_cell.angle_gamma   90.00
#
_symmetry.space_group_name_H-M   'P 1'
#
loop_
_entity.id
_entity.type
_entity.pdbx_description
1 polymer ?
#
loop_
_entity_poly.entity_id
_entity_poly.type
_entity_poly.pdbx_seq_one_letter_code
_entity_poly.pdbx_strand_id
1 'polypeptide(L)'
;MSNPIFFDPTGRRGTWARRAVAVTILAVVVAAIAFATTLVAVPNSGVLPLPFARRQAMTLEPTAQLKGRRGEWLPRKSVAQDHTPLTIAFYTPGNDSALASLHAHMGQIDWLVPSLMNVAGPKGQLTIGNDPKLATLLSRAARPPRLLPMVQNLSDDEWDGQTIARIIASPAASEKLATQLGQSVTVNRQSGLVIDFENLPASAMAGYPRLLQRIKAHLPKGTVLAVTVPAEDEAWQLQRLARVVDRIILMAYDQHWQTGTPGPIAAQPWFLQASEKALREVGRDKLIVALGSYGYDWPAKGPAEARSIEEAWLIAHDSQAKVTFDQASGNAGFAYDENGEHHTVWMLDAATSWNQLQALKRLGIDDVAFWQLGSEDPGLWADFAAFRSNARGVIPRLGAIASPLNVDVEGAGEILRITAQPTQGERGLKYDKDGIIRNEVYRTYPTPYVVQRAGAVPKTIALTFDDGPDPEWTPRILDVLEREHVPATFFVIGENALQHPQLLRRIVADGSELGNHSYTHPNMATTGARTNKLELNATKRLIQAYTGRSTTLFRAPYFGDAEPTTADEIDPALIAQNLGYTVVGLHVDPNDWQRPGTDAIVQQTIDQVHGATPDNSANVVLLHDGGGDREQTVEALPRIIDTLRAEGYKFVPASQLVGVSRDQAMPLVEGHDLLAVRTDVAIFVALAFLSASLAWLFYLAIALGIARAVVMAGLAWFQGRKSKPVPPAFTPSVSVIIPAYNEERVIVRSVERVLASDYPGLQVIVADDGSKDGTSAVVREAFADEPRVRLLTLVNGGKAAALNRALQDATGEVLIALDADTQFEPETIAKLARWFADPKLGAVAGDARVGNRVNLVTRWQAVEYITAQNLERRALAGFDAMTVVPGAVGAWRRAALDAVGGYPEDTLAEDQDLTIAIQRAGWRVTYDPRAVAWTEAPESFRALAKQRYRWAFGTLQCLWKHRAVLRTGKPAGLARVGLPQAWLFQILFAAISPLIDLALVLSIIGTAVRVGQHGWAQTQTDVFQMAAYWTAFTAIDVLCGWLAYRLDGNRVRYPAHLLVAQRLVYRQIMYWVVLRAISSAIGGWIVGWGKLERTGNVGA
;
A
#
# COMPACT_ATOMS: atom_id res chain seq x y z
N MET A 1 -40.34 -31.68 41.73
CA MET A 1 -39.80 -31.20 40.44
C MET A 1 -38.29 -31.09 40.59
N SER A 2 -37.52 -31.82 39.80
CA SER A 2 -36.07 -31.68 39.72
C SER A 2 -35.73 -30.30 39.15
N ASN A 3 -34.87 -29.54 39.82
CA ASN A 3 -34.42 -28.25 39.29
C ASN A 3 -33.62 -28.49 37.99
N PRO A 4 -33.98 -27.83 36.88
CA PRO A 4 -33.26 -28.00 35.62
C PRO A 4 -31.76 -27.68 35.76
N ILE A 5 -30.92 -28.41 35.04
CA ILE A 5 -29.47 -28.15 35.04
C ILE A 5 -29.19 -26.73 34.55
N PHE A 6 -28.33 -26.02 35.28
CA PHE A 6 -28.01 -24.59 35.18
C PHE A 6 -29.05 -23.60 35.72
N PHE A 7 -30.23 -24.00 36.19
CA PHE A 7 -31.16 -23.00 36.74
C PHE A 7 -30.57 -22.28 37.97
N ASP A 8 -30.55 -20.94 37.95
CA ASP A 8 -30.17 -20.08 39.09
C ASP A 8 -31.35 -19.19 39.49
N PRO A 9 -32.13 -19.56 40.52
CA PRO A 9 -33.29 -18.79 40.95
C PRO A 9 -32.91 -17.42 41.54
N THR A 10 -31.65 -17.19 41.90
CA THR A 10 -31.19 -15.94 42.52
C THR A 10 -30.87 -14.85 41.50
N GLY A 11 -30.67 -15.21 40.22
CA GLY A 11 -30.25 -14.30 39.15
C GLY A 11 -28.85 -13.68 39.35
N ARG A 12 -28.11 -14.06 40.40
CA ARG A 12 -26.80 -13.49 40.73
C ARG A 12 -25.77 -13.85 39.67
N ARG A 13 -25.79 -15.08 39.14
CA ARG A 13 -24.81 -15.54 38.14
C ARG A 13 -24.90 -14.74 36.84
N GLY A 14 -26.10 -14.52 36.33
CA GLY A 14 -26.32 -13.69 35.13
C GLY A 14 -25.97 -12.21 35.33
N THR A 15 -26.08 -11.69 36.55
CA THR A 15 -25.68 -10.30 36.86
C THR A 15 -24.16 -10.15 36.90
N TRP A 16 -23.45 -11.08 37.54
CA TRP A 16 -21.99 -11.10 37.56
C TRP A 16 -21.39 -11.31 36.16
N ALA A 17 -21.95 -12.22 35.37
CA ALA A 17 -21.51 -12.45 33.99
C ALA A 17 -21.62 -11.19 33.12
N ARG A 18 -22.75 -10.47 33.18
CA ARG A 18 -22.93 -9.20 32.45
C ARG A 18 -21.96 -8.11 32.91
N ARG A 19 -21.71 -8.01 34.23
CA ARG A 19 -20.72 -7.06 34.77
C ARG A 19 -19.31 -7.39 34.28
N ALA A 20 -18.91 -8.67 34.30
CA ALA A 20 -17.61 -9.10 33.81
C ALA A 20 -17.42 -8.73 32.32
N VAL A 21 -18.41 -9.05 31.47
CA VAL A 21 -18.38 -8.67 30.05
C VAL A 21 -18.30 -7.16 29.86
N ALA A 22 -19.10 -6.39 30.59
CA ALA A 22 -19.08 -4.93 30.50
C ALA A 22 -17.72 -4.33 30.93
N VAL A 23 -17.10 -4.86 31.99
CA VAL A 23 -15.76 -4.46 32.44
C VAL A 23 -14.71 -4.80 31.39
N THR A 24 -14.78 -5.99 30.78
CA THR A 24 -13.86 -6.38 29.70
C THR A 24 -13.99 -5.46 28.48
N ILE A 25 -15.22 -5.17 28.04
CA ILE A 25 -15.47 -4.25 26.91
C ILE A 25 -14.94 -2.85 27.25
N LEU A 26 -15.24 -2.34 28.45
CA LEU A 26 -14.75 -1.03 28.89
C LEU A 26 -13.22 -0.98 28.90
N ALA A 27 -12.55 -2.02 29.41
CA ALA A 27 -11.09 -2.10 29.41
C ALA A 27 -10.51 -2.06 27.98
N VAL A 28 -11.12 -2.78 27.04
CA VAL A 28 -10.71 -2.76 25.61
C VAL A 28 -10.91 -1.37 25.00
N VAL A 29 -12.05 -0.72 25.26
CA VAL A 29 -12.34 0.63 24.74
C VAL A 29 -11.38 1.67 25.33
N VAL A 30 -11.11 1.61 26.63
CA VAL A 30 -10.16 2.53 27.29
C VAL A 30 -8.75 2.33 26.73
N ALA A 31 -8.31 1.08 26.54
CA ALA A 31 -7.01 0.79 25.93
C ALA A 31 -6.92 1.31 24.48
N ALA A 32 -7.98 1.12 23.69
CA ALA A 32 -8.04 1.61 22.31
C ALA A 32 -8.00 3.15 22.21
N ILE A 33 -8.72 3.85 23.11
CA ILE A 33 -8.68 5.32 23.19
C ILE A 33 -7.29 5.78 23.60
N ALA A 34 -6.69 5.17 24.62
CA ALA A 34 -5.33 5.49 25.05
C ALA A 34 -4.33 5.34 23.88
N PHE A 35 -4.38 4.22 23.16
CA PHE A 35 -3.54 3.99 21.98
C PHE A 35 -3.77 5.01 20.85
N ALA A 36 -5.02 5.34 20.55
CA ALA A 36 -5.32 6.33 19.53
C ALA A 36 -4.77 7.72 19.92
N THR A 37 -4.84 8.09 21.20
CA THR A 37 -4.30 9.36 21.66
C THR A 37 -2.78 9.43 21.57
N THR A 38 -2.07 8.35 21.90
CA THR A 38 -0.59 8.30 21.82
C THR A 38 -0.07 8.29 20.38
N LEU A 39 -0.83 7.73 19.44
CA LEU A 39 -0.53 7.77 18.00
C LEU A 39 -0.74 9.16 17.36
N VAL A 40 -1.72 9.92 17.85
CA VAL A 40 -1.99 11.27 17.30
C VAL A 40 -1.06 12.32 17.92
N ALA A 41 -0.79 12.21 19.22
CA ALA A 41 0.05 13.14 19.97
C ALA A 41 1.48 12.60 20.14
N VAL A 42 2.25 12.57 19.05
CA VAL A 42 3.68 12.25 19.08
C VAL A 42 4.48 13.56 19.09
N PRO A 43 5.34 13.81 20.10
CA PRO A 43 6.19 14.99 20.11
C PRO A 43 7.11 15.05 18.90
N ASN A 44 7.29 16.25 18.36
CA ASN A 44 8.26 16.50 17.31
C ASN A 44 9.67 16.55 17.95
N SER A 45 10.60 15.76 17.43
CA SER A 45 11.97 15.63 17.96
C SER A 45 12.91 16.76 17.50
N GLY A 46 12.42 17.64 16.61
CA GLY A 46 13.25 18.62 15.90
C GLY A 46 13.98 17.97 14.72
N VAL A 47 14.15 18.72 13.63
CA VAL A 47 14.93 18.26 12.47
C VAL A 47 16.42 18.45 12.77
N LEU A 48 17.29 17.56 12.27
CA LEU A 48 18.72 17.64 12.51
C LEU A 48 19.31 18.98 12.03
N PRO A 49 20.28 19.61 12.72
CA PRO A 49 20.98 20.74 12.13
C PRO A 49 21.78 20.24 10.92
N LEU A 50 21.58 20.85 9.76
CA LEU A 50 22.36 20.56 8.55
C LEU A 50 23.36 21.71 8.32
N PRO A 51 24.60 21.40 7.93
CA PRO A 51 25.62 22.41 7.68
C PRO A 51 25.40 23.04 6.30
N PHE A 52 24.57 24.08 6.23
CA PHE A 52 24.42 24.90 5.03
C PHE A 52 25.21 26.20 5.15
N ALA A 53 25.78 26.68 4.04
CA ALA A 53 26.40 27.99 3.97
C ALA A 53 25.36 29.05 4.34
N ARG A 54 25.71 29.98 5.23
CA ARG A 54 24.83 31.08 5.61
C ARG A 54 25.17 32.29 4.76
N ARG A 55 24.28 32.65 3.85
CA ARG A 55 24.36 33.90 3.09
C ARG A 55 23.82 35.06 3.95
N GLN A 56 24.44 36.23 3.88
CA GLN A 56 23.99 37.44 4.59
C GLN A 56 23.88 38.62 3.63
N ALA A 57 22.78 39.36 3.70
CA ALA A 57 22.57 40.54 2.88
C ALA A 57 23.67 41.59 3.05
N MET A 58 24.15 42.12 1.93
CA MET A 58 25.05 43.27 1.89
C MET A 58 24.44 44.41 1.09
N THR A 59 25.06 45.59 1.20
CA THR A 59 24.65 46.74 0.38
C THR A 59 25.37 46.65 -0.96
N LEU A 60 24.61 46.71 -2.06
CA LEU A 60 25.17 46.85 -3.39
C LEU A 60 25.78 48.25 -3.53
N GLU A 61 27.07 48.33 -3.84
CA GLU A 61 27.73 49.61 -4.07
C GLU A 61 27.17 50.30 -5.33
N PRO A 62 26.81 51.60 -5.27
CA PRO A 62 26.31 52.32 -6.43
C PRO A 62 27.36 52.34 -7.56
N THR A 63 26.93 52.11 -8.80
CA THR A 63 27.77 52.27 -10.00
C THR A 63 28.12 53.74 -10.23
N ALA A 64 29.14 54.23 -9.52
CA ALA A 64 29.59 55.63 -9.53
C ALA A 64 30.07 56.14 -10.91
N GLN A 65 30.21 55.25 -11.90
CA GLN A 65 30.80 55.55 -13.22
C GLN A 65 29.78 55.83 -14.33
N LEU A 66 28.50 55.50 -14.18
CA LEU A 66 27.49 55.78 -15.21
C LEU A 66 26.96 57.22 -15.09
N LYS A 67 27.82 58.21 -15.39
CA LYS A 67 27.42 59.64 -15.51
C LYS A 67 26.67 59.92 -16.82
N GLY A 68 25.58 59.20 -17.07
CA GLY A 68 24.65 59.49 -18.16
C GLY A 68 23.60 60.53 -17.75
N ARG A 69 23.28 61.49 -18.63
CA ARG A 69 22.13 62.39 -18.42
C ARG A 69 20.86 61.52 -18.31
N ARG A 70 19.98 61.82 -17.34
CA ARG A 70 18.68 61.16 -17.05
C ARG A 70 17.65 61.09 -18.21
N GLY A 71 18.05 61.16 -19.48
CA GLY A 71 17.17 61.31 -20.64
C GLY A 71 17.52 60.54 -21.92
N GLU A 72 18.57 59.71 -21.97
CA GLU A 72 18.99 58.98 -23.19
C GLU A 72 18.72 57.46 -23.13
N TRP A 73 17.57 57.04 -22.59
CA TRP A 73 17.17 55.62 -22.58
C TRP A 73 16.42 55.18 -23.85
N LEU A 74 16.03 56.15 -24.68
CA LEU A 74 15.29 55.94 -25.91
C LEU A 74 15.89 56.81 -27.03
N PRO A 75 15.83 56.36 -28.29
CA PRO A 75 16.25 57.16 -29.42
C PRO A 75 15.29 58.35 -29.64
N ARG A 76 15.80 59.43 -30.24
CA ARG A 76 15.06 60.69 -30.42
C ARG A 76 13.95 60.64 -31.49
N LYS A 77 13.96 59.66 -32.41
CA LYS A 77 12.99 59.51 -33.50
C LYS A 77 12.50 58.06 -33.56
N SER A 78 11.19 57.89 -33.76
CA SER A 78 10.58 56.58 -34.02
C SER A 78 10.53 56.33 -35.52
N VAL A 79 10.85 55.11 -35.95
CA VAL A 79 10.74 54.68 -37.35
C VAL A 79 9.71 53.54 -37.44
N ALA A 80 8.73 53.65 -38.34
CA ALA A 80 7.77 52.58 -38.61
C ALA A 80 8.34 51.59 -39.65
N GLN A 81 7.92 50.33 -39.55
CA GLN A 81 8.34 49.22 -40.40
C GLN A 81 7.13 48.45 -40.93
N ASP A 82 7.31 47.77 -42.06
CA ASP A 82 6.27 47.02 -42.77
C ASP A 82 6.78 45.60 -43.12
N HIS A 83 7.35 44.91 -42.12
CA HIS A 83 7.75 43.50 -42.23
C HIS A 83 7.26 42.69 -41.03
N THR A 84 7.14 41.37 -41.19
CA THR A 84 6.74 40.45 -40.11
C THR A 84 7.93 40.21 -39.18
N PRO A 85 7.84 40.57 -37.89
CA PRO A 85 8.96 40.45 -36.96
C PRO A 85 9.30 39.00 -36.58
N LEU A 86 10.57 38.73 -36.28
CA LEU A 86 11.07 37.42 -35.82
C LEU A 86 11.39 37.39 -34.31
N THR A 87 10.90 36.36 -33.60
CA THR A 87 11.32 36.00 -32.24
C THR A 87 12.20 34.75 -32.28
N ILE A 88 13.41 34.85 -31.74
CA ILE A 88 14.42 33.79 -31.81
C ILE A 88 14.84 33.39 -30.40
N ALA A 89 14.93 32.09 -30.13
CA ALA A 89 15.29 31.57 -28.82
C ALA A 89 16.50 30.62 -28.93
N PHE A 90 17.52 30.85 -28.12
CA PHE A 90 18.65 29.94 -27.99
C PHE A 90 18.32 28.81 -26.99
N TYR A 91 18.76 27.59 -27.31
CA TYR A 91 18.47 26.38 -26.52
C TYR A 91 19.75 25.59 -26.26
N THR A 92 19.99 25.24 -24.99
CA THR A 92 21.11 24.39 -24.60
C THR A 92 20.61 22.99 -24.25
N PRO A 93 21.06 21.94 -24.99
CA PRO A 93 20.68 20.55 -24.70
C PRO A 93 21.04 20.11 -23.28
N GLY A 94 20.23 19.23 -22.70
CA GLY A 94 20.46 18.68 -21.36
C GLY A 94 19.99 19.57 -20.20
N ASN A 95 19.51 20.79 -20.48
CA ASN A 95 18.92 21.67 -19.47
C ASN A 95 17.39 21.46 -19.40
N ASP A 96 16.89 20.93 -18.29
CA ASP A 96 15.47 20.63 -18.10
C ASP A 96 14.61 21.90 -17.99
N SER A 97 15.13 23.00 -17.42
CA SER A 97 14.48 24.31 -17.41
C SER A 97 14.29 24.87 -18.82
N ALA A 98 15.28 24.69 -19.70
CA ALA A 98 15.21 25.10 -21.11
C ALA A 98 14.13 24.31 -21.87
N LEU A 99 13.99 23.01 -21.58
CA LEU A 99 12.97 22.17 -22.18
C LEU A 99 11.56 22.54 -21.68
N ALA A 100 11.41 22.83 -20.39
CA ALA A 100 10.15 23.28 -19.79
C ALA A 100 9.68 24.62 -20.37
N SER A 101 10.59 25.60 -20.45
CA SER A 101 10.29 26.90 -21.07
C SER A 101 9.92 26.75 -22.55
N LEU A 102 10.68 25.94 -23.31
CA LEU A 102 10.36 25.66 -24.71
C LEU A 102 8.96 25.05 -24.85
N HIS A 103 8.60 24.08 -24.01
CA HIS A 103 7.27 23.48 -24.04
C HIS A 103 6.16 24.51 -23.79
N ALA A 104 6.33 25.38 -22.79
CA ALA A 104 5.35 26.41 -22.45
C ALA A 104 5.20 27.50 -23.53
N HIS A 105 6.28 27.84 -24.24
CA HIS A 105 6.35 29.03 -25.08
C HIS A 105 6.63 28.77 -26.56
N MET A 106 6.64 27.50 -27.01
CA MET A 106 6.94 27.12 -28.40
C MET A 106 6.14 27.90 -29.45
N GLY A 107 4.87 28.20 -29.17
CA GLY A 107 4.01 28.94 -30.10
C GLY A 107 4.37 30.42 -30.30
N GLN A 108 5.32 30.95 -29.53
CA GLN A 108 5.80 32.34 -29.58
C GLN A 108 7.18 32.47 -30.24
N ILE A 109 7.80 31.34 -30.61
CA ILE A 109 9.16 31.25 -31.16
C ILE A 109 9.06 31.01 -32.66
N ASP A 110 9.73 31.84 -33.45
CA ASP A 110 9.84 31.66 -34.90
C ASP A 110 11.04 30.76 -35.22
N TRP A 111 12.21 31.06 -34.65
CA TRP A 111 13.44 30.27 -34.82
C TRP A 111 13.93 29.74 -33.48
N LEU A 112 14.19 28.44 -33.45
CA LEU A 112 14.87 27.77 -32.34
C LEU A 112 16.31 27.50 -32.74
N VAL A 113 17.25 27.95 -31.90
CA VAL A 113 18.70 27.89 -32.14
C VAL A 113 19.35 26.98 -31.10
N PRO A 114 19.37 25.65 -31.31
CA PRO A 114 19.95 24.73 -30.34
C PRO A 114 21.47 24.57 -30.51
N SER A 115 22.23 24.52 -29.42
CA SER A 115 23.69 24.25 -29.40
C SER A 115 24.01 22.76 -29.64
N LEU A 116 23.71 22.27 -30.84
CA LEU A 116 23.90 20.87 -31.22
C LEU A 116 25.22 20.61 -31.95
N MET A 117 25.92 21.63 -32.44
CA MET A 117 27.11 21.45 -33.28
C MET A 117 28.30 22.18 -32.71
N ASN A 118 29.43 21.48 -32.62
CA ASN A 118 30.67 22.03 -32.08
C ASN A 118 31.86 21.66 -32.97
N VAL A 119 32.76 22.62 -33.17
CA VAL A 119 33.95 22.51 -34.01
C VAL A 119 35.16 22.90 -33.17
N ALA A 120 35.77 21.91 -32.54
CA ALA A 120 36.89 22.16 -31.63
C ALA A 120 37.91 21.01 -31.62
N GLY A 121 38.95 21.17 -30.81
CA GLY A 121 39.97 20.15 -30.57
C GLY A 121 41.11 20.14 -31.60
N PRO A 122 42.15 19.31 -31.39
CA PRO A 122 43.44 19.44 -32.08
C PRO A 122 43.35 19.35 -33.61
N LYS A 123 42.34 18.66 -34.13
CA LYS A 123 42.09 18.40 -35.56
C LYS A 123 40.93 19.22 -36.14
N GLY A 124 40.24 20.06 -35.36
CA GLY A 124 39.08 20.83 -35.81
C GLY A 124 37.92 19.95 -36.27
N GLN A 125 37.55 18.98 -35.46
CA GLN A 125 36.50 18.01 -35.79
C GLN A 125 35.12 18.57 -35.47
N LEU A 126 34.16 18.36 -36.38
CA LEU A 126 32.74 18.66 -36.15
C LEU A 126 32.11 17.51 -35.35
N THR A 127 31.62 17.81 -34.16
CA THR A 127 30.79 16.92 -33.34
C THR A 127 29.35 17.41 -33.36
N ILE A 128 28.39 16.50 -33.53
CA ILE A 128 26.97 16.80 -33.53
C ILE A 128 26.33 16.03 -32.38
N GLY A 129 25.79 16.75 -31.41
CA GLY A 129 25.05 16.21 -30.28
C GLY A 129 23.67 15.68 -30.69
N ASN A 130 23.13 14.76 -29.88
CA ASN A 130 21.78 14.23 -30.03
C ASN A 130 20.96 14.58 -28.79
N ASP A 131 19.75 15.10 -28.98
CA ASP A 131 18.81 15.39 -27.89
C ASP A 131 17.45 14.72 -28.16
N PRO A 132 17.23 13.52 -27.62
CA PRO A 132 15.98 12.78 -27.80
C PRO A 132 14.76 13.49 -27.17
N LYS A 133 14.95 14.24 -26.08
CA LYS A 133 13.86 14.95 -25.39
C LYS A 133 13.37 16.10 -26.28
N LEU A 134 14.30 16.91 -26.80
CA LEU A 134 13.99 17.98 -27.75
C LEU A 134 13.31 17.43 -29.02
N ALA A 135 13.85 16.35 -29.61
CA ALA A 135 13.27 15.74 -30.81
C ALA A 135 11.84 15.26 -30.59
N THR A 136 11.59 14.61 -29.44
CA THR A 136 10.25 14.15 -29.04
C THR A 136 9.30 15.34 -28.89
N LEU A 137 9.73 16.40 -28.20
CA LEU A 137 8.91 17.60 -27.98
C LEU A 137 8.52 18.27 -29.32
N LEU A 138 9.50 18.49 -30.21
CA LEU A 138 9.26 19.10 -31.52
C LEU A 138 8.36 18.24 -32.42
N SER A 139 8.49 16.90 -32.38
CA SER A 139 7.67 16.00 -33.20
C SER A 139 6.18 16.01 -32.85
N ARG A 140 5.85 16.36 -31.59
CA ARG A 140 4.48 16.43 -31.07
C ARG A 140 3.85 17.82 -31.22
N ALA A 141 4.64 18.82 -31.59
CA ALA A 141 4.18 20.19 -31.70
C ALA A 141 3.28 20.40 -32.92
N ALA A 142 2.15 21.09 -32.74
CA ALA A 142 1.25 21.42 -33.84
C ALA A 142 1.88 22.42 -34.84
N ARG A 143 2.76 23.30 -34.34
CA ARG A 143 3.50 24.30 -35.13
C ARG A 143 4.93 24.43 -34.56
N PRO A 144 5.88 23.56 -34.94
CA PRO A 144 7.25 23.67 -34.45
C PRO A 144 7.95 24.89 -35.04
N PRO A 145 8.85 25.56 -34.29
CA PRO A 145 9.68 26.65 -34.80
C PRO A 145 10.64 26.14 -35.88
N ARG A 146 11.18 27.06 -36.69
CA ARG A 146 12.26 26.73 -37.63
C ARG A 146 13.53 26.41 -36.86
N LEU A 147 14.11 25.24 -37.12
CA LEU A 147 15.34 24.80 -36.46
C LEU A 147 16.57 25.31 -37.20
N LEU A 148 17.38 26.13 -36.52
CA LEU A 148 18.67 26.63 -37.03
C LEU A 148 19.75 26.31 -36.00
N PRO A 149 20.36 25.11 -36.04
CA PRO A 149 21.37 24.73 -35.06
C PRO A 149 22.53 25.71 -35.03
N MET A 150 22.99 25.96 -33.82
CA MET A 150 24.17 26.75 -33.55
C MET A 150 25.43 25.89 -33.75
N VAL A 151 26.43 26.47 -34.42
CA VAL A 151 27.74 25.88 -34.65
C VAL A 151 28.76 26.67 -33.84
N GLN A 152 29.32 26.03 -32.82
CA GLN A 152 30.18 26.65 -31.82
C GLN A 152 31.62 26.16 -31.92
N ASN A 153 32.54 26.81 -31.20
CA ASN A 153 33.93 26.40 -31.02
C ASN A 153 34.30 26.26 -29.54
N LEU A 154 33.49 25.53 -28.77
CA LEU A 154 33.64 25.37 -27.33
C LEU A 154 34.24 23.99 -27.01
N SER A 155 35.38 23.88 -26.36
CA SER A 155 35.97 22.59 -25.93
C SER A 155 36.31 22.64 -24.45
N ASP A 156 35.89 21.64 -23.69
CA ASP A 156 36.16 21.55 -22.24
C ASP A 156 35.83 22.87 -21.51
N ASP A 157 34.67 23.46 -21.85
CA ASP A 157 34.16 24.75 -21.36
C ASP A 157 35.03 25.99 -21.69
N GLU A 158 35.98 25.87 -22.63
CA GLU A 158 36.79 26.98 -23.13
C GLU A 158 36.61 27.23 -24.64
N TRP A 159 36.61 28.50 -25.05
CA TRP A 159 36.49 28.89 -26.46
C TRP A 159 37.80 28.65 -27.25
N ASP A 160 37.76 27.69 -28.18
CA ASP A 160 38.89 27.28 -29.03
C ASP A 160 38.96 28.10 -30.33
N GLY A 161 39.27 29.39 -30.21
CA GLY A 161 39.44 30.29 -31.36
C GLY A 161 40.64 29.94 -32.25
N GLN A 162 41.67 29.29 -31.70
CA GLN A 162 42.88 28.91 -32.43
C GLN A 162 42.62 27.81 -33.45
N THR A 163 41.76 26.85 -33.13
CA THR A 163 41.34 25.82 -34.07
C THR A 163 40.57 26.42 -35.25
N ILE A 164 39.66 27.35 -35.00
CA ILE A 164 38.94 28.05 -36.07
C ILE A 164 39.91 28.87 -36.95
N ALA A 165 40.90 29.54 -36.35
CA ALA A 165 41.93 30.27 -37.10
C ALA A 165 42.72 29.35 -38.05
N ARG A 166 43.07 28.14 -37.61
CA ARG A 166 43.73 27.12 -38.45
C ARG A 166 42.83 26.66 -39.60
N ILE A 167 41.53 26.49 -39.35
CA ILE A 167 40.55 26.13 -40.40
C ILE A 167 40.44 27.24 -41.44
N ILE A 168 40.36 28.50 -41.01
CA ILE A 168 40.28 29.67 -41.89
C ILE A 168 41.54 29.81 -42.76
N ALA A 169 42.72 29.52 -42.20
CA ALA A 169 43.99 29.61 -42.92
C ALA A 169 44.16 28.51 -43.99
N SER A 170 43.42 27.41 -43.90
CA SER A 170 43.51 26.27 -44.83
C SER A 170 42.29 26.19 -45.75
N PRO A 171 42.44 26.47 -47.07
CA PRO A 171 41.33 26.33 -48.01
C PRO A 171 40.70 24.93 -48.02
N ALA A 172 41.48 23.87 -47.84
CA ALA A 172 40.95 22.51 -47.80
C ALA A 172 40.13 22.23 -46.53
N ALA A 173 40.59 22.72 -45.37
CA ALA A 173 39.88 22.55 -44.10
C ALA A 173 38.58 23.37 -44.08
N SER A 174 38.62 24.62 -44.56
CA SER A 174 37.42 25.46 -44.72
C SER A 174 36.38 24.82 -45.64
N GLU A 175 36.81 24.22 -46.76
CA GLU A 175 35.92 23.53 -47.70
C GLU A 175 35.30 22.27 -47.08
N LYS A 176 36.12 21.49 -46.37
CA LYS A 176 35.67 20.29 -45.67
C LYS A 176 34.61 20.64 -44.62
N LEU A 177 34.86 21.65 -43.79
CA LEU A 177 33.90 22.09 -42.78
C LEU A 177 32.59 22.57 -43.43
N ALA A 178 32.66 23.41 -44.46
CA ALA A 178 31.49 23.88 -45.19
C ALA A 178 30.66 22.72 -45.79
N THR A 179 31.33 21.72 -46.37
CA THR A 179 30.69 20.51 -46.89
C THR A 179 29.98 19.72 -45.79
N GLN A 180 30.64 19.50 -44.65
CA GLN A 180 30.08 18.74 -43.53
C GLN A 180 28.86 19.44 -42.93
N LEU A 181 28.91 20.76 -42.76
CA LEU A 181 27.78 21.56 -42.28
C LEU A 181 26.61 21.54 -43.27
N GLY A 182 26.87 21.73 -44.57
CA GLY A 182 25.83 21.66 -45.61
C GLY A 182 25.16 20.29 -45.72
N GLN A 183 25.93 19.20 -45.59
CA GLN A 183 25.41 17.84 -45.52
C GLN A 183 24.53 17.64 -44.27
N SER A 184 24.96 18.11 -43.11
CA SER A 184 24.18 18.02 -41.87
C SER A 184 22.82 18.72 -41.99
N VAL A 185 22.79 19.94 -42.52
CA VAL A 185 21.55 20.69 -42.75
C VAL A 185 20.61 19.95 -43.70
N THR A 186 21.17 19.33 -44.75
CA THR A 186 20.40 18.55 -45.73
C THR A 186 19.81 17.28 -45.12
N VAL A 187 20.63 16.49 -44.41
CA VAL A 187 20.23 15.21 -43.81
C VAL A 187 19.17 15.42 -42.73
N ASN A 188 19.37 16.44 -41.89
CA ASN A 188 18.49 16.71 -40.76
C ASN A 188 17.33 17.66 -41.08
N ARG A 189 17.18 18.08 -42.35
CA ARG A 189 16.13 19.00 -42.84
C ARG A 189 16.03 20.30 -42.04
N GLN A 190 17.18 20.87 -41.69
CA GLN A 190 17.25 22.10 -40.90
C GLN A 190 16.98 23.33 -41.77
N SER A 191 16.48 24.41 -41.16
CA SER A 191 16.11 25.65 -41.86
C SER A 191 17.30 26.60 -42.08
N GLY A 192 18.48 26.28 -41.54
CA GLY A 192 19.65 27.13 -41.58
C GLY A 192 20.67 26.78 -40.52
N LEU A 193 21.65 27.66 -40.34
CA LEU A 193 22.66 27.58 -39.29
C LEU A 193 22.86 28.96 -38.65
N VAL A 194 23.19 28.95 -37.37
CA VAL A 194 23.75 30.10 -36.65
C VAL A 194 25.22 29.79 -36.36
N ILE A 195 26.13 30.60 -36.88
CA ILE A 195 27.57 30.43 -36.60
C ILE A 195 27.91 31.29 -35.38
N ASP A 196 28.45 30.63 -34.36
CA ASP A 196 28.78 31.21 -33.06
C ASP A 196 30.22 30.88 -32.69
N PHE A 197 31.14 31.50 -33.42
CA PHE A 197 32.57 31.30 -33.20
C PHE A 197 33.17 32.45 -32.41
N GLU A 198 33.49 32.18 -31.15
CA GLU A 198 33.98 33.18 -30.21
C GLU A 198 35.51 33.10 -30.01
N ASN A 199 36.06 34.14 -29.37
CA ASN A 199 37.48 34.27 -29.05
C ASN A 199 38.44 34.11 -30.26
N LEU A 200 38.01 34.58 -31.44
CA LEU A 200 38.80 34.47 -32.66
C LEU A 200 40.04 35.40 -32.61
N PRO A 201 41.25 34.89 -32.87
CA PRO A 201 42.44 35.74 -32.88
C PRO A 201 42.41 36.71 -34.07
N ALA A 202 43.08 37.87 -33.94
CA ALA A 202 43.15 38.89 -34.98
C ALA A 202 43.61 38.35 -36.36
N SER A 203 44.46 37.31 -36.37
CA SER A 203 44.92 36.62 -37.58
C SER A 203 43.79 35.93 -38.37
N ALA A 204 42.70 35.55 -37.71
CA ALA A 204 41.55 34.88 -38.31
C ALA A 204 40.52 35.87 -38.89
N MET A 205 40.40 37.06 -38.30
CA MET A 205 39.31 38.01 -38.57
C MET A 205 39.23 38.46 -40.05
N ALA A 206 40.36 38.62 -40.73
CA ALA A 206 40.38 38.96 -42.16
C ALA A 206 39.87 37.82 -43.06
N GLY A 207 40.04 36.56 -42.62
CA GLY A 207 39.61 35.37 -43.36
C GLY A 207 38.19 34.91 -43.04
N TYR A 208 37.64 35.31 -41.90
CA TYR A 208 36.36 34.83 -41.39
C TYR A 208 35.16 35.04 -42.37
N PRO A 209 34.97 36.21 -43.01
CA PRO A 209 33.92 36.37 -44.02
C PRO A 209 34.03 35.39 -45.19
N ARG A 210 35.24 34.97 -45.57
CA ARG A 210 35.44 33.98 -46.65
C ARG A 210 35.01 32.58 -46.21
N LEU A 211 35.22 32.21 -44.96
CA LEU A 211 34.71 30.94 -44.41
C LEU A 211 33.19 30.94 -44.42
N LEU A 212 32.54 32.00 -43.93
CA LEU A 212 31.08 32.13 -43.95
C LEU A 212 30.51 32.08 -45.38
N GLN A 213 31.20 32.70 -46.35
CA GLN A 213 30.79 32.64 -47.76
C GLN A 213 30.83 31.20 -48.31
N ARG A 214 31.84 30.41 -47.92
CA ARG A 214 31.94 29.00 -48.31
C ARG A 214 30.87 28.15 -47.66
N ILE A 215 30.61 28.35 -46.36
CA ILE A 215 29.51 27.69 -45.65
C ILE A 215 28.20 27.97 -46.38
N LYS A 216 27.91 29.25 -46.66
CA LYS A 216 26.69 29.65 -47.37
C LYS A 216 26.54 28.98 -48.73
N ALA A 217 27.62 28.84 -49.49
CA ALA A 217 27.60 28.20 -50.80
C ALA A 217 27.25 26.69 -50.75
N HIS A 218 27.48 26.03 -49.62
CA HIS A 218 27.18 24.62 -49.39
C HIS A 218 25.81 24.38 -48.73
N LEU A 219 25.14 25.45 -48.29
CA LEU A 219 23.81 25.34 -47.71
C LEU A 219 22.73 25.15 -48.79
N PRO A 220 21.68 24.34 -48.55
CA PRO A 220 20.56 24.21 -49.48
C PRO A 220 19.88 25.54 -49.77
N LYS A 221 19.38 25.71 -51.01
CA LYS A 221 18.61 26.91 -51.38
C LYS A 221 17.40 27.10 -50.47
N GLY A 222 17.18 28.32 -49.99
CA GLY A 222 16.06 28.68 -49.12
C GLY A 222 16.35 28.50 -47.62
N THR A 223 17.54 28.06 -47.24
CA THR A 223 18.01 28.06 -45.85
C THR A 223 18.66 29.40 -45.49
N VAL A 224 18.75 29.69 -44.19
CA VAL A 224 19.32 30.92 -43.64
C VAL A 224 20.71 30.66 -43.06
N LEU A 225 21.69 31.51 -43.39
CA LEU A 225 22.94 31.62 -42.61
C LEU A 225 22.91 32.88 -41.75
N ALA A 226 22.93 32.69 -40.44
CA ALA A 226 23.11 33.75 -39.46
C ALA A 226 24.46 33.62 -38.75
N VAL A 227 24.96 34.72 -38.18
CA VAL A 227 26.19 34.75 -37.39
C VAL A 227 25.95 35.61 -36.14
N THR A 228 26.38 35.12 -34.98
CA THR A 228 26.43 35.92 -33.75
C THR A 228 27.66 36.83 -33.78
N VAL A 229 27.53 38.02 -33.22
CA VAL A 229 28.62 38.98 -33.10
C VAL A 229 28.56 39.65 -31.72
N PRO A 230 29.71 39.85 -31.05
CA PRO A 230 29.74 40.54 -29.77
C PRO A 230 29.39 42.03 -29.94
N ALA A 231 28.84 42.63 -28.89
CA ALA A 231 28.67 44.07 -28.84
C ALA A 231 30.03 44.78 -28.71
N GLU A 232 30.22 45.84 -29.50
CA GLU A 232 31.36 46.77 -29.42
C GLU A 232 32.77 46.22 -29.75
N ASP A 233 32.90 45.21 -30.60
CA ASP A 233 34.20 44.80 -31.18
C ASP A 233 34.33 45.16 -32.67
N GLU A 234 35.16 46.18 -32.96
CA GLU A 234 35.39 46.64 -34.33
C GLU A 234 36.13 45.63 -35.22
N ALA A 235 36.82 44.64 -34.63
CA ALA A 235 37.53 43.61 -35.37
C ALA A 235 36.59 42.74 -36.22
N TRP A 236 35.31 42.64 -35.84
CA TRP A 236 34.29 41.83 -36.50
C TRP A 236 33.77 42.39 -37.82
N GLN A 237 34.08 43.65 -38.15
CA GLN A 237 33.80 44.26 -39.47
C GLN A 237 32.36 44.00 -39.96
N LEU A 238 31.35 44.43 -39.19
CA LEU A 238 29.93 44.10 -39.40
C LEU A 238 29.44 44.34 -40.84
N GLN A 239 29.85 45.43 -41.48
CA GLN A 239 29.51 45.73 -42.88
C GLN A 239 29.95 44.64 -43.88
N ARG A 240 31.09 43.99 -43.61
CA ARG A 240 31.63 42.91 -44.44
C ARG A 240 30.87 41.62 -44.20
N LEU A 241 30.59 41.29 -42.95
CA LEU A 241 29.77 40.13 -42.59
C LEU A 241 28.37 40.25 -43.21
N ALA A 242 27.75 41.43 -43.12
CA ALA A 242 26.40 41.69 -43.63
C ALA A 242 26.26 41.48 -45.15
N ARG A 243 27.36 41.57 -45.91
CA ARG A 243 27.35 41.25 -47.36
C ARG A 243 27.37 39.76 -47.65
N VAL A 244 27.86 38.95 -46.71
CA VAL A 244 28.05 37.50 -46.87
C VAL A 244 26.86 36.73 -46.32
N VAL A 245 26.45 37.02 -45.08
CA VAL A 245 25.38 36.27 -44.39
C VAL A 245 23.98 36.83 -44.67
N ASP A 246 22.95 36.06 -44.31
CA ASP A 246 21.55 36.46 -44.46
C ASP A 246 21.07 37.31 -43.28
N ARG A 247 21.59 37.02 -42.08
CA ARG A 247 21.29 37.74 -40.84
C ARG A 247 22.53 37.88 -39.95
N ILE A 248 22.58 38.95 -39.16
CA ILE A 248 23.55 39.15 -38.08
C ILE A 248 22.77 39.23 -36.77
N ILE A 249 23.18 38.46 -35.79
CA ILE A 249 22.63 38.47 -34.43
C ILE A 249 23.62 39.21 -33.53
N LEU A 250 23.29 40.45 -33.16
CA LEU A 250 24.09 41.22 -32.21
C LEU A 250 23.81 40.71 -30.79
N MET A 251 24.85 40.22 -30.10
CA MET A 251 24.79 39.86 -28.69
C MET A 251 24.86 41.13 -27.85
N ALA A 252 23.70 41.79 -27.67
CA ALA A 252 23.60 43.08 -26.98
C ALA A 252 23.49 42.90 -25.46
N TYR A 253 24.41 42.10 -24.92
CA TYR A 253 24.59 41.79 -23.50
C TYR A 253 26.09 41.56 -23.25
N ASP A 254 26.45 41.20 -22.02
CA ASP A 254 27.84 41.02 -21.59
C ASP A 254 28.72 42.28 -21.71
N GLN A 255 28.15 43.46 -21.44
CA GLN A 255 28.94 44.67 -21.15
C GLN A 255 29.91 44.41 -19.98
N HIS A 256 29.44 43.62 -19.01
CA HIS A 256 30.20 43.01 -17.94
C HIS A 256 29.92 41.50 -17.99
N TRP A 257 30.98 40.67 -18.01
CA TRP A 257 30.90 39.22 -18.25
C TRP A 257 31.72 38.42 -17.21
N GLN A 258 31.68 37.09 -17.30
CA GLN A 258 32.27 36.15 -16.31
C GLN A 258 33.70 36.51 -15.87
N THR A 259 34.61 36.85 -16.79
CA THR A 259 36.02 37.17 -16.48
C THR A 259 36.29 38.68 -16.41
N GLY A 260 35.26 39.51 -16.58
CA GLY A 260 35.32 40.96 -16.50
C GLY A 260 35.12 41.51 -15.07
N THR A 261 35.07 42.83 -14.94
CA THR A 261 34.75 43.48 -13.66
C THR A 261 33.26 43.41 -13.36
N PRO A 262 32.81 43.28 -12.10
CA PRO A 262 31.39 43.28 -11.74
C PRO A 262 30.67 44.56 -12.19
N GLY A 263 29.46 44.43 -12.74
CA GLY A 263 28.65 45.56 -13.16
C GLY A 263 27.39 45.18 -13.95
N PRO A 264 26.58 46.17 -14.37
CA PRO A 264 25.36 45.94 -15.15
C PRO A 264 25.65 45.17 -16.44
N ILE A 265 24.99 44.04 -16.65
CA ILE A 265 25.28 43.12 -17.77
C ILE A 265 24.96 43.79 -19.12
N ALA A 266 23.94 44.64 -19.17
CA ALA A 266 23.56 45.36 -20.38
C ALA A 266 22.87 46.69 -20.01
N ALA A 267 23.67 47.68 -19.60
CA ALA A 267 23.12 48.99 -19.23
C ALA A 267 22.36 49.61 -20.42
N GLN A 268 21.16 50.15 -20.17
CA GLN A 268 20.27 50.72 -21.19
C GLN A 268 20.95 51.73 -22.11
N PRO A 269 21.78 52.70 -21.63
CA PRO A 269 22.49 53.60 -22.53
C PRO A 269 23.51 52.89 -23.45
N TRP A 270 24.21 51.89 -22.90
CA TRP A 270 25.18 51.07 -23.64
C TRP A 270 24.47 50.20 -24.69
N PHE A 271 23.40 49.53 -24.30
CA PHE A 271 22.56 48.73 -25.19
C PHE A 271 22.03 49.54 -26.38
N LEU A 272 21.53 50.76 -26.10
CA LEU A 272 21.04 51.68 -27.14
C LEU A 272 22.17 52.08 -28.10
N GLN A 273 23.34 52.44 -27.57
CA GLN A 273 24.49 52.84 -28.38
C GLN A 273 24.99 51.70 -29.27
N ALA A 274 25.13 50.50 -28.72
CA ALA A 274 25.55 49.30 -29.45
C ALA A 274 24.56 48.95 -30.56
N SER A 275 23.25 48.98 -30.26
CA SER A 275 22.17 48.71 -31.21
C SER A 275 22.14 49.75 -32.34
N GLU A 276 22.30 51.04 -32.02
CA GLU A 276 22.35 52.10 -33.03
C GLU A 276 23.58 51.98 -33.95
N LYS A 277 24.75 51.60 -33.39
CA LYS A 277 25.97 51.36 -34.18
C LYS A 277 25.75 50.19 -35.14
N ALA A 278 25.28 49.06 -34.64
CA ALA A 278 25.00 47.87 -35.45
C ALA A 278 23.96 48.16 -36.54
N LEU A 279 22.88 48.91 -36.23
CA LEU A 279 21.86 49.27 -37.21
C LEU A 279 22.43 50.09 -38.38
N ARG A 280 23.36 51.01 -38.10
CA ARG A 280 24.04 51.82 -39.14
C ARG A 280 24.93 50.97 -40.04
N GLU A 281 25.56 49.92 -39.51
CA GLU A 281 26.56 49.12 -40.24
C GLU A 281 25.94 47.92 -40.99
N VAL A 282 24.95 47.27 -40.38
CA VAL A 282 24.32 46.05 -40.92
C VAL A 282 23.14 46.38 -41.81
N GLY A 283 22.39 47.43 -41.46
CA GLY A 283 21.09 47.72 -42.03
C GLY A 283 19.98 46.89 -41.38
N ARG A 284 18.76 47.43 -41.45
CA ARG A 284 17.63 46.94 -40.67
C ARG A 284 17.15 45.54 -41.09
N ASP A 285 17.10 45.27 -42.39
CA ASP A 285 16.56 44.02 -42.95
C ASP A 285 17.39 42.77 -42.59
N LYS A 286 18.59 42.98 -42.02
CA LYS A 286 19.53 41.90 -41.68
C LYS A 286 19.89 41.83 -40.19
N LEU A 287 19.58 42.86 -39.42
CA LEU A 287 19.98 42.95 -38.01
C LEU A 287 18.93 42.31 -37.12
N ILE A 288 19.36 41.34 -36.32
CA ILE A 288 18.65 40.79 -35.19
C ILE A 288 19.40 41.27 -33.94
N VAL A 289 18.68 41.74 -32.92
CA VAL A 289 19.29 42.07 -31.62
C VAL A 289 18.93 41.02 -30.60
N ALA A 290 19.93 40.37 -30.01
CA ALA A 290 19.76 39.41 -28.94
C ALA A 290 19.79 40.10 -27.57
N LEU A 291 18.79 39.81 -26.75
CA LEU A 291 18.68 40.24 -25.36
C LEU A 291 19.21 39.14 -24.43
N GLY A 292 19.81 39.51 -23.31
CA GLY A 292 20.12 38.56 -22.24
C GLY A 292 18.96 38.46 -21.26
N SER A 293 18.69 37.27 -20.74
CA SER A 293 17.85 37.10 -19.55
C SER A 293 18.45 36.05 -18.63
N TYR A 294 19.37 36.52 -17.80
CA TYR A 294 20.18 35.78 -16.85
C TYR A 294 20.86 36.78 -15.90
N GLY A 295 21.57 36.28 -14.90
CA GLY A 295 22.45 37.06 -14.04
C GLY A 295 23.86 36.50 -13.98
N TYR A 296 24.74 37.27 -13.34
CA TYR A 296 26.08 36.85 -12.97
C TYR A 296 26.28 37.14 -11.49
N ASP A 297 26.87 36.17 -10.79
CA ASP A 297 27.28 36.25 -9.40
C ASP A 297 28.81 36.32 -9.33
N TRP A 298 29.33 37.51 -9.03
CA TRP A 298 30.78 37.73 -8.89
C TRP A 298 31.21 37.56 -7.44
N PRO A 299 32.06 36.55 -7.13
CA PRO A 299 32.79 36.54 -5.86
C PRO A 299 33.85 37.65 -5.84
N ALA A 300 34.33 38.01 -4.64
CA ALA A 300 35.41 38.96 -4.47
C ALA A 300 36.72 38.47 -5.11
N LYS A 301 36.91 37.13 -5.20
CA LYS A 301 38.05 36.49 -5.84
C LYS A 301 37.58 35.39 -6.80
N GLY A 302 37.70 35.64 -8.10
CA GLY A 302 37.43 34.62 -9.12
C GLY A 302 36.57 35.17 -10.26
N PRO A 303 36.28 34.34 -11.27
CA PRO A 303 35.31 34.68 -12.30
C PRO A 303 33.88 34.64 -11.72
N ALA A 304 32.97 35.37 -12.36
CA ALA A 304 31.55 35.27 -12.07
C ALA A 304 30.96 33.92 -12.51
N GLU A 305 29.99 33.45 -11.75
CA GLU A 305 29.15 32.32 -12.12
C GLU A 305 27.87 32.82 -12.82
N ALA A 306 27.52 32.23 -13.96
CA ALA A 306 26.26 32.51 -14.62
C ALA A 306 25.10 31.94 -13.80
N ARG A 307 24.04 32.72 -13.65
CA ARG A 307 22.83 32.35 -12.91
C ARG A 307 21.61 32.54 -13.78
N SER A 308 20.61 31.67 -13.66
CA SER A 308 19.26 32.00 -14.12
C SER A 308 18.69 33.15 -13.30
N ILE A 309 17.66 33.83 -13.82
CA ILE A 309 16.95 34.86 -13.06
C ILE A 309 16.31 34.25 -11.80
N GLU A 310 15.82 33.02 -11.90
CA GLU A 310 15.26 32.29 -10.77
C GLU A 310 16.31 32.01 -9.68
N GLU A 311 17.48 31.50 -10.04
CA GLU A 311 18.60 31.30 -9.10
C GLU A 311 19.01 32.63 -8.45
N ALA A 312 19.03 33.74 -9.19
CA ALA A 312 19.31 35.06 -8.62
C ALA A 312 18.24 35.48 -7.58
N TRP A 313 16.96 35.20 -7.83
CA TRP A 313 15.89 35.44 -6.85
C TRP A 313 16.02 34.54 -5.63
N LEU A 314 16.46 33.28 -5.79
CA LEU A 314 16.69 32.35 -4.68
C LEU A 314 17.88 32.77 -3.82
N ILE A 315 19.00 33.16 -4.44
CA ILE A 315 20.15 33.73 -3.71
C ILE A 315 19.71 35.00 -2.94
N ALA A 316 18.90 35.87 -3.55
CA ALA A 316 18.35 37.04 -2.86
C ALA A 316 17.40 36.67 -1.70
N HIS A 317 16.59 35.62 -1.87
CA HIS A 317 15.72 35.09 -0.83
C HIS A 317 16.52 34.56 0.36
N ASP A 318 17.49 33.67 0.10
CA ASP A 318 18.30 32.99 1.11
C ASP A 318 19.21 33.93 1.88
N SER A 319 19.84 34.88 1.17
CA SER A 319 20.68 35.92 1.77
C SER A 319 19.86 37.01 2.47
N GLN A 320 18.55 37.05 2.25
CA GLN A 320 17.66 38.17 2.59
C GLN A 320 18.09 39.51 1.95
N ALA A 321 18.87 39.45 0.86
CA ALA A 321 19.29 40.62 0.14
C ALA A 321 18.11 41.29 -0.56
N LYS A 322 18.15 42.62 -0.65
CA LYS A 322 17.16 43.40 -1.38
C LYS A 322 17.66 43.68 -2.78
N VAL A 323 16.97 43.10 -3.76
CA VAL A 323 17.16 43.46 -5.17
C VAL A 323 16.89 44.95 -5.35
N THR A 324 17.88 45.65 -5.89
CA THR A 324 17.85 47.09 -6.14
C THR A 324 17.91 47.35 -7.62
N PHE A 325 16.96 48.16 -8.12
CA PHE A 325 16.97 48.64 -9.50
C PHE A 325 17.89 49.85 -9.63
N ASP A 326 18.96 49.73 -10.41
CA ASP A 326 19.85 50.86 -10.67
C ASP A 326 19.26 51.78 -11.73
N GLN A 327 18.89 53.00 -11.34
CA GLN A 327 18.25 53.97 -12.23
C GLN A 327 19.19 54.56 -13.30
N ALA A 328 20.50 54.32 -13.22
CA ALA A 328 21.45 54.77 -14.24
C ALA A 328 21.55 53.77 -15.41
N SER A 329 21.72 52.48 -15.08
CA SER A 329 21.80 51.39 -16.05
C SER A 329 20.45 50.83 -16.47
N GLY A 330 19.45 50.84 -15.59
CA GLY A 330 18.19 50.13 -15.81
C GLY A 330 18.29 48.61 -15.65
N ASN A 331 19.35 48.10 -15.03
CA ASN A 331 19.49 46.69 -14.62
C ASN A 331 19.24 46.58 -13.10
N ALA A 332 18.82 45.40 -12.65
CA ALA A 332 18.67 45.08 -11.25
C ALA A 332 19.89 44.32 -10.71
N GLY A 333 20.17 44.47 -9.42
CA GLY A 333 21.24 43.74 -8.76
C GLY A 333 21.14 43.78 -7.23
N PHE A 334 21.99 43.00 -6.57
CA PHE A 334 22.12 42.97 -5.12
C PHE A 334 23.51 42.46 -4.72
N ALA A 335 23.83 42.50 -3.43
CA ALA A 335 25.07 41.98 -2.90
C ALA A 335 24.82 41.16 -1.64
N TYR A 336 25.68 40.18 -1.38
CA TYR A 336 25.63 39.34 -0.19
C TYR A 336 27.03 38.91 0.26
N ASP A 337 27.14 38.38 1.47
CA ASP A 337 28.31 37.71 2.00
C ASP A 337 28.01 36.21 2.11
N GLU A 338 28.92 35.36 1.64
CA GLU A 338 28.89 33.93 1.86
C GLU A 338 30.20 33.50 2.50
N ASN A 339 30.15 33.02 3.75
CA ASN A 339 31.31 32.56 4.50
C ASN A 339 32.48 33.57 4.59
N GLY A 340 32.20 34.87 4.61
CA GLY A 340 33.19 35.94 4.67
C GLY A 340 33.77 36.36 3.31
N GLU A 341 33.24 35.82 2.21
CA GLU A 341 33.51 36.30 0.85
C GLU A 341 32.35 37.18 0.36
N HIS A 342 32.69 38.33 -0.22
CA HIS A 342 31.71 39.27 -0.74
C HIS A 342 31.31 38.91 -2.16
N HIS A 343 30.01 38.87 -2.42
CA HIS A 343 29.42 38.59 -3.72
C HIS A 343 28.59 39.76 -4.23
N THR A 344 28.67 40.01 -5.53
CA THR A 344 27.85 41.01 -6.23
C THR A 344 27.10 40.33 -7.37
N VAL A 345 25.78 40.46 -7.38
CA VAL A 345 24.89 39.91 -8.40
C VAL A 345 24.29 41.04 -9.23
N TRP A 346 24.41 40.94 -10.56
CA TRP A 346 23.65 41.76 -11.51
C TRP A 346 22.83 40.85 -12.41
N MET A 347 21.65 41.30 -12.83
CA MET A 347 20.73 40.49 -13.63
C MET A 347 19.94 41.28 -14.67
N LEU A 348 19.49 40.56 -15.70
CA LEU A 348 18.68 41.04 -16.81
C LEU A 348 17.25 40.47 -16.72
N ASP A 349 16.46 41.06 -15.85
CA ASP A 349 15.07 40.68 -15.62
C ASP A 349 14.09 41.29 -16.63
N ALA A 350 12.79 40.96 -16.48
CA ALA A 350 11.76 41.43 -17.39
C ALA A 350 11.63 42.98 -17.46
N ALA A 351 11.95 43.68 -16.37
CA ALA A 351 11.96 45.14 -16.39
C ALA A 351 13.04 45.68 -17.35
N THR A 352 14.20 45.02 -17.36
CA THR A 352 15.31 45.33 -18.26
C THR A 352 14.96 45.02 -19.71
N SER A 353 14.46 43.82 -20.00
CA SER A 353 14.11 43.43 -21.38
C SER A 353 13.02 44.31 -21.97
N TRP A 354 11.99 44.68 -21.21
CA TRP A 354 10.95 45.61 -21.69
C TRP A 354 11.55 46.95 -22.14
N ASN A 355 12.44 47.53 -21.33
CA ASN A 355 13.10 48.80 -21.64
C ASN A 355 13.96 48.71 -22.91
N GLN A 356 14.69 47.61 -23.07
CA GLN A 356 15.48 47.33 -24.27
C GLN A 356 14.58 47.16 -25.50
N LEU A 357 13.50 46.40 -25.41
CA LEU A 357 12.53 46.22 -26.49
C LEU A 357 11.86 47.54 -26.89
N GLN A 358 11.55 48.44 -25.95
CA GLN A 358 11.04 49.77 -26.28
C GLN A 358 12.05 50.61 -27.07
N ALA A 359 13.34 50.51 -26.74
CA ALA A 359 14.39 51.17 -27.51
C ALA A 359 14.48 50.60 -28.93
N LEU A 360 14.49 49.28 -29.07
CA LEU A 360 14.50 48.60 -30.37
C LEU A 360 13.28 48.95 -31.23
N LYS A 361 12.07 48.97 -30.64
CA LYS A 361 10.83 49.36 -31.33
C LYS A 361 10.94 50.76 -31.95
N ARG A 362 11.54 51.71 -31.22
CA ARG A 362 11.72 53.09 -31.73
C ARG A 362 12.81 53.18 -32.80
N LEU A 363 13.87 52.35 -32.71
CA LEU A 363 14.87 52.21 -33.78
C LEU A 363 14.31 51.53 -35.05
N GLY A 364 13.13 50.90 -34.93
CA GLY A 364 12.53 50.06 -35.95
C GLY A 364 13.26 48.75 -36.11
N ILE A 365 13.78 48.17 -35.04
CA ILE A 365 14.36 46.83 -35.02
C ILE A 365 13.31 45.92 -34.39
N ASP A 366 12.67 45.10 -35.21
CA ASP A 366 11.59 44.21 -34.76
C ASP A 366 12.06 42.74 -34.67
N ASP A 367 13.14 42.36 -35.36
CA ASP A 367 13.75 41.04 -35.24
C ASP A 367 14.62 40.96 -33.97
N VAL A 368 14.22 40.09 -33.04
CA VAL A 368 14.87 39.95 -31.73
C VAL A 368 15.15 38.49 -31.39
N ALA A 369 16.24 38.27 -30.66
CA ALA A 369 16.59 36.99 -30.08
C ALA A 369 16.74 37.11 -28.56
N PHE A 370 16.79 35.99 -27.83
CA PHE A 370 17.24 36.02 -26.44
C PHE A 370 18.10 34.82 -26.05
N TRP A 371 19.09 35.09 -25.21
CA TRP A 371 19.98 34.11 -24.60
C TRP A 371 19.63 34.00 -23.10
N GLN A 372 19.15 32.86 -22.60
CA GLN A 372 18.72 31.65 -23.33
C GLN A 372 17.47 31.04 -22.68
N LEU A 373 16.84 30.05 -23.33
CA LEU A 373 15.72 29.31 -22.74
C LEU A 373 16.12 28.64 -21.42
N GLY A 374 15.26 28.74 -20.42
CA GLY A 374 15.44 28.16 -19.09
C GLY A 374 16.17 29.07 -18.10
N SER A 375 16.82 30.14 -18.56
CA SER A 375 17.46 31.12 -17.66
C SER A 375 16.60 32.35 -17.44
N GLU A 376 15.58 32.56 -18.27
CA GLU A 376 14.89 33.83 -18.38
C GLU A 376 13.94 34.13 -17.22
N ASP A 377 13.68 35.42 -17.03
CA ASP A 377 12.52 35.88 -16.30
C ASP A 377 11.24 35.50 -17.08
N PRO A 378 10.26 34.78 -16.49
CA PRO A 378 9.01 34.42 -17.19
C PRO A 378 8.23 35.63 -17.73
N GLY A 379 8.45 36.82 -17.17
CA GLY A 379 7.92 38.09 -17.68
C GLY A 379 8.40 38.47 -19.08
N LEU A 380 9.55 37.95 -19.54
CA LEU A 380 10.09 38.17 -20.89
C LEU A 380 9.08 37.78 -21.98
N TRP A 381 8.32 36.71 -21.78
CA TRP A 381 7.28 36.29 -22.72
C TRP A 381 6.10 37.26 -22.78
N ALA A 382 5.75 37.89 -21.65
CA ALA A 382 4.77 38.98 -21.63
C ALA A 382 5.31 40.23 -22.34
N ASP A 383 6.62 40.51 -22.23
CA ASP A 383 7.27 41.58 -22.98
C ASP A 383 7.21 41.33 -24.48
N PHE A 384 7.55 40.14 -24.95
CA PHE A 384 7.44 39.80 -26.37
C PHE A 384 6.00 39.91 -26.87
N ALA A 385 5.02 39.39 -26.14
CA ALA A 385 3.62 39.54 -26.51
C ALA A 385 3.18 41.01 -26.61
N ALA A 386 3.60 41.87 -25.68
CA ALA A 386 3.33 43.31 -25.71
C ALA A 386 4.10 44.03 -26.83
N PHE A 387 5.36 43.68 -27.05
CA PHE A 387 6.23 44.23 -28.09
C PHE A 387 5.65 43.97 -29.49
N ARG A 388 5.12 42.76 -29.72
CA ARG A 388 4.45 42.32 -30.95
C ARG A 388 3.06 42.90 -31.16
N SER A 389 2.48 43.53 -30.14
CA SER A 389 1.14 44.09 -30.25
C SER A 389 1.12 45.38 -31.09
N ASN A 390 0.15 45.44 -32.02
CA ASN A 390 -0.14 46.62 -32.82
C ASN A 390 -1.07 47.62 -32.11
N ALA A 391 -1.60 47.26 -30.93
CA ALA A 391 -2.44 48.16 -30.14
C ALA A 391 -1.58 49.22 -29.43
N ARG A 392 -2.02 50.49 -29.50
CA ARG A 392 -1.31 51.60 -28.86
C ARG A 392 -1.41 51.51 -27.34
N GLY A 393 -0.29 51.72 -26.65
CA GLY A 393 -0.25 51.82 -25.19
C GLY A 393 -0.32 50.48 -24.44
N VAL A 394 -0.09 49.36 -25.12
CA VAL A 394 0.01 48.05 -24.45
C VAL A 394 1.31 47.99 -23.65
N ILE A 395 1.17 47.72 -22.35
CA ILE A 395 2.27 47.51 -21.40
C ILE A 395 2.16 46.07 -20.88
N PRO A 396 3.28 45.34 -20.74
CA PRO A 396 3.29 43.97 -20.24
C PRO A 396 2.85 43.89 -18.78
N ARG A 397 2.23 42.77 -18.39
CA ARG A 397 1.84 42.50 -17.00
C ARG A 397 2.98 41.76 -16.30
N LEU A 398 3.88 42.52 -15.70
CA LEU A 398 5.09 41.98 -15.07
C LEU A 398 5.01 41.89 -13.54
N GLY A 399 3.91 42.36 -12.94
CA GLY A 399 3.81 42.51 -11.48
C GLY A 399 3.76 41.19 -10.71
N ALA A 400 3.07 40.18 -11.23
CA ALA A 400 3.04 38.83 -10.65
C ALA A 400 4.14 38.00 -11.30
N ILE A 401 4.92 37.31 -10.48
CA ILE A 401 6.04 36.47 -10.92
C ILE A 401 5.73 35.03 -10.52
N ALA A 402 5.72 34.13 -11.50
CA ALA A 402 5.62 32.70 -11.26
C ALA A 402 7.02 32.09 -11.33
N SER A 403 7.33 31.14 -10.47
CA SER A 403 8.49 30.27 -10.64
C SER A 403 8.20 29.32 -11.83
N PRO A 404 9.11 29.21 -12.83
CA PRO A 404 8.95 28.30 -13.95
C PRO A 404 9.27 26.83 -13.58
N LEU A 405 9.98 26.59 -12.47
CA LEU A 405 10.35 25.27 -11.96
C LEU A 405 9.41 24.77 -10.85
N ASN A 406 9.22 23.45 -10.76
CA ASN A 406 8.46 22.85 -9.67
C ASN A 406 9.32 22.58 -8.42
N VAL A 407 10.60 22.25 -8.63
CA VAL A 407 11.58 21.93 -7.58
C VAL A 407 12.95 22.48 -8.00
N ASP A 408 13.65 23.10 -7.07
CA ASP A 408 15.05 23.47 -7.14
C ASP A 408 15.85 22.64 -6.13
N VAL A 409 16.99 22.11 -6.56
CA VAL A 409 17.82 21.19 -5.76
C VAL A 409 19.20 21.80 -5.60
N GLU A 410 19.55 22.20 -4.38
CA GLU A 410 20.81 22.88 -4.08
C GLU A 410 21.76 21.99 -3.27
N GLY A 411 23.07 22.14 -3.49
CA GLY A 411 24.10 21.40 -2.75
C GLY A 411 24.31 19.96 -3.23
N ALA A 412 25.11 19.21 -2.48
CA ALA A 412 25.55 17.87 -2.83
C ALA A 412 25.38 16.88 -1.65
N GLY A 413 25.02 15.64 -1.96
CA GLY A 413 24.75 14.58 -0.99
C GLY A 413 23.32 14.05 -1.06
N GLU A 414 23.03 13.02 -0.28
CA GLU A 414 21.73 12.34 -0.27
C GLU A 414 20.89 12.64 0.98
N ILE A 415 21.31 13.55 1.85
CA ILE A 415 20.52 13.98 3.01
C ILE A 415 19.77 15.27 2.64
N LEU A 416 18.44 15.19 2.62
CA LEU A 416 17.60 16.23 2.03
C LEU A 416 16.91 17.09 3.11
N ARG A 417 16.76 18.39 2.79
CA ARG A 417 15.92 19.34 3.52
C ARG A 417 15.14 20.22 2.57
N ILE A 418 13.84 20.33 2.82
CA ILE A 418 13.00 21.30 2.12
C ILE A 418 13.09 22.63 2.87
N THR A 419 13.72 23.64 2.29
CA THR A 419 13.95 24.95 2.92
C THR A 419 12.92 25.99 2.53
N ALA A 420 12.35 25.90 1.32
CA ALA A 420 11.26 26.74 0.84
C ALA A 420 10.16 25.92 0.18
N GLN A 421 8.95 26.46 0.20
CA GLN A 421 7.77 25.93 -0.49
C GLN A 421 7.34 26.95 -1.55
N PRO A 422 6.65 26.53 -2.62
CA PRO A 422 6.28 27.41 -3.70
C PRO A 422 5.58 28.69 -3.25
N THR A 423 6.20 29.84 -3.50
CA THR A 423 5.59 31.15 -3.28
C THR A 423 5.44 31.90 -4.59
N GLN A 424 4.30 32.57 -4.76
CA GLN A 424 4.13 33.51 -5.86
C GLN A 424 4.93 34.78 -5.59
N GLY A 425 5.76 35.19 -6.54
CA GLY A 425 6.52 36.43 -6.46
C GLY A 425 5.69 37.65 -6.86
N GLU A 426 6.08 38.82 -6.35
CA GLU A 426 5.45 40.10 -6.68
C GLU A 426 6.51 41.20 -6.81
N ARG A 427 6.45 41.97 -7.89
CA ARG A 427 7.22 43.20 -8.09
C ARG A 427 6.33 44.39 -8.43
N GLY A 428 6.70 45.56 -7.92
CA GLY A 428 6.10 46.83 -8.27
C GLY A 428 6.95 47.60 -9.28
N LEU A 429 6.33 48.07 -10.36
CA LEU A 429 7.00 48.82 -11.42
C LEU A 429 6.47 50.26 -11.51
N LYS A 430 7.36 51.20 -11.84
CA LYS A 430 6.98 52.58 -12.16
C LYS A 430 7.40 52.94 -13.58
N TYR A 431 6.41 53.20 -14.42
CA TYR A 431 6.61 53.62 -15.80
C TYR A 431 6.67 55.15 -15.90
N ASP A 432 7.48 55.66 -16.82
CA ASP A 432 7.39 57.05 -17.27
C ASP A 432 6.33 57.21 -18.38
N LYS A 433 6.16 58.46 -18.85
CA LYS A 433 5.19 58.81 -19.90
C LYS A 433 5.47 58.13 -21.25
N ASP A 434 6.70 57.66 -21.46
CA ASP A 434 7.19 57.06 -22.70
C ASP A 434 7.08 55.52 -22.66
N GLY A 435 6.54 54.96 -21.57
CA GLY A 435 6.36 53.53 -21.37
C GLY A 435 7.61 52.81 -20.84
N ILE A 436 8.63 53.56 -20.40
CA ILE A 436 9.87 53.02 -19.85
C ILE A 436 9.75 52.80 -18.35
N ILE A 437 10.18 51.65 -17.87
CA ILE A 437 10.27 51.33 -16.44
C ILE A 437 11.46 52.09 -15.86
N ARG A 438 11.18 53.00 -14.92
CA ARG A 438 12.20 53.82 -14.23
C ARG A 438 12.53 53.33 -12.83
N ASN A 439 11.74 52.39 -12.31
CA ASN A 439 11.97 51.82 -11.00
C ASN A 439 11.25 50.48 -10.89
N GLU A 440 11.90 49.55 -10.22
CA GLU A 440 11.37 48.24 -9.85
C GLU A 440 11.61 47.99 -8.36
N VAL A 441 10.65 47.35 -7.71
CA VAL A 441 10.75 46.94 -6.30
C VAL A 441 10.17 45.55 -6.16
N TYR A 442 11.01 44.58 -5.84
CA TYR A 442 10.57 43.24 -5.46
C TYR A 442 9.96 43.29 -4.05
N ARG A 443 8.70 42.85 -3.92
CA ARG A 443 7.99 42.74 -2.64
C ARG A 443 8.16 41.34 -2.06
N THR A 444 8.05 40.34 -2.94
CA THR A 444 8.21 38.91 -2.61
C THR A 444 8.92 38.25 -3.78
N TYR A 445 9.93 37.42 -3.51
CA TYR A 445 10.59 36.61 -4.53
C TYR A 445 9.74 35.36 -4.81
N PRO A 446 9.60 34.92 -6.07
CA PRO A 446 9.03 33.60 -6.33
C PRO A 446 10.02 32.54 -5.84
N THR A 447 9.50 31.45 -5.30
CA THR A 447 10.31 30.28 -4.92
C THR A 447 9.61 29.03 -5.46
N PRO A 448 10.34 28.01 -5.95
CA PRO A 448 9.82 26.66 -6.13
C PRO A 448 9.88 25.91 -4.78
N TYR A 449 9.67 24.59 -4.78
CA TYR A 449 10.17 23.79 -3.66
C TYR A 449 11.70 23.83 -3.69
N VAL A 450 12.35 24.30 -2.64
CA VAL A 450 13.82 24.28 -2.56
C VAL A 450 14.25 23.11 -1.68
N VAL A 451 14.99 22.18 -2.26
CA VAL A 451 15.53 20.99 -1.62
C VAL A 451 17.04 21.15 -1.49
N GLN A 452 17.50 21.44 -0.28
CA GLN A 452 18.92 21.47 0.02
C GLN A 452 19.43 20.07 0.35
N ARG A 453 20.53 19.70 -0.30
CA ARG A 453 21.25 18.44 -0.15
C ARG A 453 22.51 18.65 0.67
N ALA A 454 22.80 17.67 1.51
CA ALA A 454 24.04 17.60 2.28
C ALA A 454 24.50 16.14 2.39
N GLY A 455 25.75 15.94 2.80
CA GLY A 455 26.31 14.62 3.03
C GLY A 455 27.27 14.12 1.96
N ALA A 456 27.60 14.95 0.96
CA ALA A 456 28.68 14.67 0.01
C ALA A 456 30.05 14.68 0.70
N VAL A 457 30.49 13.53 1.21
CA VAL A 457 31.77 13.39 1.91
C VAL A 457 32.69 12.45 1.14
N PRO A 458 33.85 12.91 0.63
CA PRO A 458 34.75 12.06 -0.14
C PRO A 458 35.12 10.77 0.59
N LYS A 459 35.11 9.65 -0.14
CA LYS A 459 35.53 8.32 0.36
C LYS A 459 34.80 7.89 1.64
N THR A 460 33.53 8.27 1.82
CA THR A 460 32.70 7.84 2.94
C THR A 460 31.41 7.23 2.42
N ILE A 461 30.97 6.08 2.95
CA ILE A 461 29.78 5.37 2.48
C ILE A 461 28.86 5.05 3.66
N ALA A 462 27.57 5.28 3.48
CA ALA A 462 26.52 4.78 4.34
C ALA A 462 25.79 3.61 3.68
N LEU A 463 25.93 2.42 4.27
CA LEU A 463 25.11 1.28 3.90
C LEU A 463 23.74 1.43 4.56
N THR A 464 22.69 1.36 3.75
CA THR A 464 21.30 1.50 4.20
C THR A 464 20.48 0.29 3.79
N PHE A 465 19.55 -0.11 4.65
CA PHE A 465 18.71 -1.29 4.44
C PHE A 465 17.23 -0.94 4.59
N ASP A 466 16.43 -1.25 3.58
CA ASP A 466 14.99 -1.02 3.57
C ASP A 466 14.19 -2.33 3.63
N ASP A 467 12.90 -2.19 3.96
CA ASP A 467 11.86 -3.21 4.06
C ASP A 467 11.89 -4.15 5.29
N GLY A 468 12.97 -4.16 6.06
CA GLY A 468 13.07 -4.98 7.26
C GLY A 468 12.23 -4.48 8.46
N PRO A 469 12.31 -5.19 9.60
CA PRO A 469 13.11 -6.39 9.81
C PRO A 469 12.39 -7.66 9.37
N ASP A 470 13.02 -8.46 8.51
CA ASP A 470 12.66 -9.85 8.25
C ASP A 470 13.33 -10.81 9.25
N PRO A 471 12.64 -11.86 9.77
CA PRO A 471 13.18 -12.78 10.77
C PRO A 471 14.28 -13.73 10.27
N GLU A 472 14.42 -13.92 8.97
CA GLU A 472 15.43 -14.78 8.34
C GLU A 472 16.61 -13.96 7.80
N TRP A 473 16.34 -12.84 7.13
CA TRP A 473 17.36 -12.08 6.40
C TRP A 473 18.07 -11.02 7.24
N THR A 474 17.34 -10.21 8.01
CA THR A 474 17.92 -9.18 8.89
C THR A 474 19.00 -9.74 9.82
N PRO A 475 18.81 -10.88 10.52
CA PRO A 475 19.84 -11.42 11.40
C PRO A 475 21.12 -11.79 10.64
N ARG A 476 21.01 -12.34 9.42
CA ARG A 476 22.17 -12.74 8.61
C ARG A 476 22.93 -11.52 8.11
N ILE A 477 22.23 -10.43 7.76
CA ILE A 477 22.86 -9.15 7.41
C ILE A 477 23.59 -8.57 8.62
N LEU A 478 22.94 -8.57 9.80
CA LEU A 478 23.57 -8.11 11.04
C LEU A 478 24.82 -8.94 11.39
N ASP A 479 24.78 -10.27 11.21
CA ASP A 479 25.94 -11.13 11.43
C ASP A 479 27.12 -10.78 10.50
N VAL A 480 26.85 -10.36 9.25
CA VAL A 480 27.87 -9.87 8.32
C VAL A 480 28.42 -8.53 8.79
N LEU A 481 27.56 -7.56 9.08
CA LEU A 481 27.95 -6.22 9.52
C LEU A 481 28.75 -6.25 10.83
N GLU A 482 28.35 -7.08 11.79
CA GLU A 482 29.05 -7.31 13.06
C GLU A 482 30.45 -7.88 12.83
N ARG A 483 30.57 -8.93 11.99
CA ARG A 483 31.87 -9.52 11.63
C ARG A 483 32.78 -8.51 10.93
N GLU A 484 32.21 -7.70 10.03
CA GLU A 484 32.94 -6.69 9.28
C GLU A 484 33.17 -5.39 10.07
N HIS A 485 32.62 -5.25 11.27
CA HIS A 485 32.66 -4.03 12.09
C HIS A 485 32.15 -2.80 11.33
N VAL A 486 31.08 -2.97 10.53
CA VAL A 486 30.48 -1.91 9.72
C VAL A 486 29.13 -1.52 10.31
N PRO A 487 28.95 -0.27 10.79
CA PRO A 487 27.64 0.22 11.17
C PRO A 487 26.82 0.57 9.91
N ALA A 488 25.50 0.45 10.01
CA ALA A 488 24.56 0.74 8.92
C ALA A 488 23.33 1.52 9.43
N THR A 489 22.43 1.88 8.51
CA THR A 489 21.13 2.49 8.86
C THR A 489 19.98 1.68 8.27
N PHE A 490 19.04 1.24 9.11
CA PHE A 490 17.91 0.38 8.73
C PHE A 490 16.61 1.17 8.73
N PHE A 491 15.97 1.35 7.57
CA PHE A 491 14.65 1.96 7.45
C PHE A 491 13.57 0.88 7.59
N VAL A 492 12.96 0.81 8.78
CA VAL A 492 12.08 -0.31 9.13
C VAL A 492 10.63 -0.04 8.80
N ILE A 493 9.95 -1.08 8.33
CA ILE A 493 8.49 -1.13 8.20
C ILE A 493 7.89 -1.49 9.57
N GLY A 494 6.96 -0.66 10.05
CA GLY A 494 6.35 -0.82 11.36
C GLY A 494 5.62 -2.16 11.57
N GLU A 495 4.91 -2.66 10.54
CA GLU A 495 4.22 -3.96 10.58
C GLU A 495 5.20 -5.13 10.78
N ASN A 496 6.35 -5.12 10.09
CA ASN A 496 7.40 -6.12 10.24
C ASN A 496 8.05 -6.02 11.63
N ALA A 497 8.35 -4.79 12.06
CA ALA A 497 8.96 -4.51 13.35
C ALA A 497 8.08 -4.91 14.55
N LEU A 498 6.74 -4.88 14.42
CA LEU A 498 5.79 -5.27 15.47
C LEU A 498 6.04 -6.68 16.00
N GLN A 499 6.38 -7.62 15.11
CA GLN A 499 6.57 -9.03 15.44
C GLN A 499 8.02 -9.35 15.88
N HIS A 500 8.95 -8.41 15.68
CA HIS A 500 10.38 -8.65 15.86
C HIS A 500 11.09 -7.60 16.74
N PRO A 501 10.60 -7.32 17.96
CA PRO A 501 11.20 -6.32 18.86
C PRO A 501 12.67 -6.61 19.20
N GLN A 502 13.07 -7.89 19.24
CA GLN A 502 14.45 -8.31 19.48
C GLN A 502 15.41 -7.87 18.37
N LEU A 503 14.95 -7.80 17.11
CA LEU A 503 15.80 -7.38 15.99
C LEU A 503 16.05 -5.88 16.03
N LEU A 504 15.03 -5.07 16.35
CA LEU A 504 15.21 -3.63 16.56
C LEU A 504 16.24 -3.34 17.67
N ARG A 505 16.16 -4.07 18.80
CA ARG A 505 17.14 -3.93 19.87
C ARG A 505 18.53 -4.37 19.45
N ARG A 506 18.65 -5.43 18.65
CA ARG A 506 19.94 -5.91 18.11
C ARG A 506 20.56 -4.88 17.18
N ILE A 507 19.81 -4.37 16.19
CA ILE A 507 20.24 -3.29 15.29
C ILE A 507 20.84 -2.13 16.12
N VAL A 508 20.15 -1.73 17.19
CA VAL A 508 20.63 -0.66 18.07
C VAL A 508 21.83 -1.10 18.93
N ALA A 509 21.89 -2.32 19.41
CA ALA A 509 23.03 -2.82 20.19
C ALA A 509 24.32 -2.88 19.35
N ASP A 510 24.21 -3.25 18.08
CA ASP A 510 25.34 -3.47 17.16
C ASP A 510 25.91 -2.15 16.58
N GLY A 511 25.38 -1.00 17.02
CA GLY A 511 25.89 0.33 16.64
C GLY A 511 25.18 0.97 15.45
N SER A 512 24.24 0.28 14.81
CA SER A 512 23.49 0.75 13.65
C SER A 512 22.32 1.70 14.02
N GLU A 513 21.83 2.44 13.04
CA GLU A 513 20.71 3.37 13.19
C GLU A 513 19.39 2.78 12.70
N LEU A 514 18.29 3.27 13.26
CA LEU A 514 16.93 2.97 12.79
C LEU A 514 16.36 4.24 12.14
N GLY A 515 15.86 4.10 10.92
CA GLY A 515 15.01 5.06 10.23
C GLY A 515 13.58 4.55 10.09
N ASN A 516 12.67 5.46 9.78
CA ASN A 516 11.26 5.14 9.55
C ASN A 516 11.01 4.89 8.05
N HIS A 517 10.38 3.76 7.72
CA HIS A 517 9.93 3.44 6.36
C HIS A 517 8.42 3.24 6.27
N SER A 518 7.65 4.03 7.03
CA SER A 518 6.20 3.91 7.25
C SER A 518 5.78 2.63 8.00
N TYR A 519 4.48 2.42 8.24
CA TYR A 519 3.99 1.28 9.00
C TYR A 519 3.53 0.13 8.10
N THR A 520 2.75 0.42 7.07
CA THR A 520 2.22 -0.54 6.10
C THR A 520 2.88 -0.48 4.72
N HIS A 521 3.94 0.32 4.57
CA HIS A 521 4.67 0.50 3.31
C HIS A 521 3.81 0.98 2.11
N PRO A 522 2.89 1.96 2.27
CA PRO A 522 2.12 2.46 1.14
C PRO A 522 2.95 3.41 0.26
N ASN A 523 2.58 3.54 -1.02
CA ASN A 523 3.04 4.66 -1.83
C ASN A 523 2.47 5.98 -1.27
N MET A 524 3.32 6.72 -0.55
CA MET A 524 2.90 7.88 0.25
C MET A 524 2.42 9.07 -0.58
N ALA A 525 2.86 9.19 -1.85
CA ALA A 525 2.41 10.23 -2.78
C ALA A 525 0.93 10.04 -3.18
N THR A 526 0.43 8.80 -3.16
CA THR A 526 -0.97 8.48 -3.50
C THR A 526 -1.92 8.53 -2.29
N THR A 527 -1.38 8.72 -1.08
CA THR A 527 -2.15 8.68 0.16
C THR A 527 -2.28 10.07 0.79
N GLY A 528 -3.41 10.35 1.43
CA GLY A 528 -3.66 11.66 2.05
C GLY A 528 -2.76 11.95 3.27
N ALA A 529 -2.48 13.24 3.52
CA ALA A 529 -1.57 13.69 4.58
C ALA A 529 -1.88 13.15 6.00
N ARG A 530 -3.16 12.91 6.33
CA ARG A 530 -3.56 12.31 7.61
C ARG A 530 -3.10 10.86 7.72
N THR A 531 -3.21 10.09 6.64
CA THR A 531 -2.74 8.70 6.59
C THR A 531 -1.22 8.67 6.69
N ASN A 532 -0.51 9.49 5.91
CA ASN A 532 0.95 9.62 6.00
C ASN A 532 1.42 9.93 7.42
N LYS A 533 0.76 10.87 8.11
CA LYS A 533 1.07 11.17 9.50
C LYS A 533 0.85 9.98 10.44
N LEU A 534 -0.22 9.21 10.27
CA LEU A 534 -0.50 8.03 11.09
C LEU A 534 0.52 6.91 10.85
N GLU A 535 0.88 6.65 9.59
CA GLU A 535 1.92 5.71 9.19
C GLU A 535 3.25 6.03 9.87
N LEU A 536 3.71 7.28 9.77
CA LEU A 536 4.96 7.72 10.37
C LEU A 536 4.91 7.70 11.90
N ASN A 537 3.81 8.14 12.50
CA ASN A 537 3.67 8.15 13.95
C ASN A 537 3.61 6.74 14.54
N ALA A 538 2.92 5.80 13.88
CA ALA A 538 2.83 4.43 14.33
C ALA A 538 4.20 3.75 14.37
N THR A 539 4.98 3.87 13.29
CA THR A 539 6.34 3.33 13.24
C THR A 539 7.27 4.02 14.24
N LYS A 540 7.17 5.35 14.42
CA LYS A 540 7.94 6.06 15.45
C LYS A 540 7.65 5.56 16.85
N ARG A 541 6.36 5.45 17.21
CA ARG A 541 5.92 4.95 18.53
C ARG A 541 6.39 3.53 18.75
N LEU A 542 6.37 2.70 17.72
CA LEU A 542 6.84 1.33 17.79
C LEU A 542 8.37 1.24 18.04
N ILE A 543 9.17 2.04 17.32
CA ILE A 543 10.62 2.14 17.54
C ILE A 543 10.90 2.61 18.97
N GLN A 544 10.22 3.68 19.42
CA GLN A 544 10.33 4.21 20.79
C GLN A 544 9.98 3.15 21.84
N ALA A 545 8.89 2.43 21.63
CA ALA A 545 8.41 1.38 22.53
C ALA A 545 9.46 0.27 22.70
N TYR A 546 10.03 -0.22 21.60
CA TYR A 546 10.88 -1.40 21.65
C TYR A 546 12.35 -1.13 21.97
N THR A 547 12.83 0.08 21.69
CA THR A 547 14.24 0.44 21.85
C THR A 547 14.50 1.48 22.95
N GLY A 548 13.47 2.21 23.40
CA GLY A 548 13.63 3.36 24.30
C GLY A 548 14.22 4.61 23.61
N ARG A 549 14.46 4.55 22.30
CA ARG A 549 14.98 5.64 21.47
C ARG A 549 13.98 6.02 20.39
N SER A 550 13.93 7.30 20.07
CA SER A 550 13.23 7.81 18.90
C SER A 550 14.09 7.64 17.64
N THR A 551 13.55 8.01 16.49
CA THR A 551 14.33 8.24 15.27
C THR A 551 13.93 9.58 14.65
N THR A 552 14.90 10.25 14.03
CA THR A 552 14.71 11.44 13.19
C THR A 552 15.01 11.15 11.73
N LEU A 553 15.23 9.90 11.33
CA LEU A 553 15.55 9.53 9.95
C LEU A 553 14.32 8.94 9.27
N PHE A 554 14.09 9.33 8.02
CA PHE A 554 12.98 8.83 7.21
C PHE A 554 13.44 8.61 5.77
N ARG A 555 12.91 7.56 5.16
CA ARG A 555 12.95 7.33 3.72
C ARG A 555 11.56 6.91 3.28
N ALA A 556 11.05 7.52 2.21
CA ALA A 556 9.71 7.26 1.73
C ALA A 556 9.66 5.92 0.96
N PRO A 557 8.65 5.07 1.20
CA PRO A 557 8.40 3.90 0.35
C PRO A 557 8.27 4.30 -1.11
N TYR A 558 8.84 3.51 -2.02
CA TYR A 558 8.88 3.73 -3.48
C TYR A 558 9.62 4.99 -3.96
N PHE A 559 10.13 5.83 -3.04
CA PHE A 559 10.80 7.08 -3.34
C PHE A 559 12.06 7.21 -2.50
N GLY A 560 13.18 6.82 -3.10
CA GLY A 560 14.49 6.88 -2.47
C GLY A 560 15.42 7.92 -3.10
N ASP A 561 15.07 8.51 -4.24
CA ASP A 561 16.00 9.34 -5.00
C ASP A 561 16.44 10.60 -4.24
N ALA A 562 17.73 10.94 -4.36
CA ALA A 562 18.28 12.17 -3.82
C ALA A 562 17.91 13.44 -4.62
N GLU A 563 17.18 13.27 -5.73
CA GLU A 563 16.67 14.35 -6.60
C GLU A 563 15.16 14.17 -6.85
N PRO A 564 14.29 14.45 -5.87
CA PRO A 564 12.86 14.47 -6.12
C PRO A 564 12.54 15.55 -7.15
N THR A 565 12.00 15.16 -8.31
CA THR A 565 11.79 16.05 -9.46
C THR A 565 10.34 16.50 -9.62
N THR A 566 9.42 15.91 -8.84
CA THR A 566 7.98 16.23 -8.89
C THR A 566 7.44 16.68 -7.54
N ALA A 567 6.43 17.55 -7.55
CA ALA A 567 5.78 18.01 -6.32
C ALA A 567 5.18 16.84 -5.50
N ASP A 568 4.71 15.79 -6.17
CA ASP A 568 4.13 14.60 -5.55
C ASP A 568 5.19 13.76 -4.79
N GLU A 569 6.47 13.82 -5.18
CA GLU A 569 7.61 13.22 -4.46
C GLU A 569 8.02 14.05 -3.23
N ILE A 570 7.84 15.38 -3.29
CA ILE A 570 8.21 16.31 -2.21
C ILE A 570 7.21 16.28 -1.05
N ASP A 571 5.91 16.12 -1.34
CA ASP A 571 4.86 16.16 -0.32
C ASP A 571 5.07 15.17 0.84
N PRO A 572 5.38 13.87 0.61
CA PRO A 572 5.71 12.93 1.69
C PRO A 572 6.92 13.35 2.51
N ALA A 573 7.98 13.85 1.85
CA ALA A 573 9.19 14.36 2.49
C ALA A 573 8.88 15.59 3.36
N LEU A 574 8.02 16.50 2.89
CA LEU A 574 7.59 17.69 3.63
C LEU A 574 6.75 17.33 4.87
N ILE A 575 5.82 16.37 4.72
CA ILE A 575 5.03 15.86 5.85
C ILE A 575 5.95 15.24 6.89
N ALA A 576 6.92 14.42 6.47
CA ALA A 576 7.90 13.82 7.38
C ALA A 576 8.77 14.90 8.05
N GLN A 577 9.25 15.89 7.31
CA GLN A 577 10.03 17.00 7.86
C GLN A 577 9.25 17.78 8.92
N ASN A 578 7.98 18.08 8.67
CA ASN A 578 7.08 18.74 9.63
C ASN A 578 6.83 17.90 10.90
N LEU A 579 7.09 16.59 10.86
CA LEU A 579 7.04 15.68 12.00
C LEU A 579 8.41 15.46 12.68
N GLY A 580 9.46 16.12 12.19
CA GLY A 580 10.80 16.07 12.76
C GLY A 580 11.74 15.08 12.12
N TYR A 581 11.42 14.58 10.92
CA TYR A 581 12.32 13.69 10.20
C TYR A 581 13.26 14.47 9.28
N THR A 582 14.44 13.91 9.08
CA THR A 582 15.40 14.26 8.04
C THR A 582 15.31 13.16 6.99
N VAL A 583 15.12 13.56 5.74
CA VAL A 583 14.94 12.60 4.64
C VAL A 583 16.31 12.12 4.16
N VAL A 584 16.44 10.81 3.99
CA VAL A 584 17.64 10.15 3.50
C VAL A 584 17.32 9.53 2.14
N GLY A 585 17.81 10.18 1.09
CA GLY A 585 17.74 9.67 -0.27
C GLY A 585 18.84 8.63 -0.56
N LEU A 586 19.11 8.43 -1.84
CA LEU A 586 20.12 7.53 -2.37
C LEU A 586 20.51 7.95 -3.80
N HIS A 587 21.73 7.58 -4.18
CA HIS A 587 22.19 7.59 -5.58
C HIS A 587 22.70 6.22 -6.04
N VAL A 588 22.88 5.27 -5.11
CA VAL A 588 23.36 3.92 -5.42
C VAL A 588 22.27 2.90 -5.09
N ASP A 589 21.64 2.36 -6.13
CA ASP A 589 20.65 1.28 -6.05
C ASP A 589 21.02 0.15 -7.02
N PRO A 590 21.55 -1.00 -6.52
CA PRO A 590 21.85 -2.17 -7.33
C PRO A 590 20.61 -3.03 -7.64
N ASN A 591 19.40 -2.57 -7.30
CA ASN A 591 18.14 -3.29 -7.47
C ASN A 591 18.19 -4.72 -6.90
N ASP A 592 18.85 -4.90 -5.75
CA ASP A 592 19.07 -6.21 -5.13
C ASP A 592 17.74 -6.92 -4.82
N TRP A 593 16.69 -6.16 -4.53
CA TRP A 593 15.32 -6.64 -4.37
C TRP A 593 14.81 -7.45 -5.58
N GLN A 594 15.25 -7.14 -6.81
CA GLN A 594 14.89 -7.86 -8.04
C GLN A 594 15.66 -9.18 -8.23
N ARG A 595 16.67 -9.46 -7.39
CA ARG A 595 17.53 -10.65 -7.43
C ARG A 595 18.32 -10.81 -8.75
N PRO A 596 19.06 -9.79 -9.20
CA PRO A 596 19.81 -9.84 -10.47
C PRO A 596 21.02 -10.79 -10.44
N GLY A 597 21.38 -11.35 -9.28
CA GLY A 597 22.54 -12.19 -9.05
C GLY A 597 23.60 -11.49 -8.20
N THR A 598 24.29 -12.24 -7.33
CA THR A 598 25.31 -11.71 -6.40
C THR A 598 26.39 -10.88 -7.09
N ASP A 599 26.94 -11.35 -8.22
CA ASP A 599 27.95 -10.62 -8.99
C ASP A 599 27.41 -9.31 -9.58
N ALA A 600 26.16 -9.31 -10.04
CA ALA A 600 25.53 -8.12 -10.60
C ALA A 600 25.31 -7.05 -9.53
N ILE A 601 24.87 -7.45 -8.32
CA ILE A 601 24.71 -6.54 -7.18
C ILE A 601 26.04 -5.88 -6.84
N VAL A 602 27.11 -6.68 -6.68
CA VAL A 602 28.45 -6.15 -6.39
C VAL A 602 28.91 -5.19 -7.48
N GLN A 603 28.85 -5.62 -8.75
CA GLN A 603 29.35 -4.82 -9.87
C GLN A 603 28.59 -3.49 -9.99
N GLN A 604 27.26 -3.51 -9.90
CA GLN A 604 26.45 -2.31 -9.99
C GLN A 604 26.69 -1.34 -8.83
N THR A 605 26.84 -1.84 -7.61
CA THR A 605 27.18 -0.98 -6.46
C THR A 605 28.54 -0.32 -6.67
N ILE A 606 29.56 -1.07 -7.07
CA ILE A 606 30.92 -0.53 -7.26
C ILE A 606 30.95 0.46 -8.43
N ASP A 607 30.35 0.13 -9.57
CA ASP A 607 30.31 1.00 -10.75
C ASP A 607 29.60 2.34 -10.46
N GLN A 608 28.48 2.31 -9.73
CA GLN A 608 27.75 3.51 -9.35
C GLN A 608 28.56 4.37 -8.37
N VAL A 609 29.24 3.76 -7.38
CA VAL A 609 30.14 4.48 -6.46
C VAL A 609 31.34 5.07 -7.21
N HIS A 610 31.89 4.39 -8.21
CA HIS A 610 32.99 4.89 -9.05
C HIS A 610 32.54 5.99 -10.02
N GLY A 611 31.26 5.99 -10.41
CA GLY A 611 30.65 7.00 -11.28
C GLY A 611 30.29 8.32 -10.59
N ALA A 612 30.69 8.51 -9.32
CA ALA A 612 30.35 9.70 -8.55
C ALA A 612 30.84 11.00 -9.22
N THR A 613 29.97 12.01 -9.23
CA THR A 613 30.25 13.38 -9.70
C THR A 613 29.92 14.38 -8.58
N PRO A 614 30.27 15.67 -8.70
CA PRO A 614 29.84 16.68 -7.73
C PRO A 614 28.32 16.71 -7.50
N ASP A 615 27.53 16.45 -8.54
CA ASP A 615 26.07 16.43 -8.48
C ASP A 615 25.50 15.06 -8.05
N ASN A 616 26.26 13.99 -8.23
CA ASN A 616 25.91 12.62 -7.83
C ASN A 616 27.01 12.05 -6.92
N SER A 617 26.90 12.30 -5.62
CA SER A 617 27.97 12.01 -4.66
C SER A 617 28.16 10.52 -4.31
N ALA A 618 27.16 9.68 -4.60
CA ALA A 618 27.15 8.23 -4.37
C ALA A 618 27.56 7.79 -2.95
N ASN A 619 27.23 8.57 -1.92
CA ASN A 619 27.58 8.27 -0.52
C ASN A 619 26.60 7.34 0.18
N VAL A 620 25.34 7.26 -0.29
CA VAL A 620 24.32 6.39 0.29
C VAL A 620 24.02 5.21 -0.64
N VAL A 621 24.30 4.00 -0.15
CA VAL A 621 24.01 2.73 -0.83
C VAL A 621 22.75 2.13 -0.24
N LEU A 622 21.74 1.90 -1.06
CA LEU A 622 20.53 1.17 -0.70
C LEU A 622 20.68 -0.33 -0.99
N LEU A 623 20.33 -1.15 0.00
CA LEU A 623 20.11 -2.59 -0.09
C LEU A 623 18.81 -2.93 0.65
N HIS A 624 18.33 -4.17 0.54
CA HIS A 624 17.08 -4.57 1.20
C HIS A 624 17.32 -5.71 2.20
N ASP A 625 16.78 -5.58 3.42
CA ASP A 625 16.78 -6.63 4.44
C ASP A 625 15.41 -7.30 4.64
N GLY A 626 14.41 -6.90 3.85
CA GLY A 626 13.08 -7.51 3.77
C GLY A 626 12.55 -7.67 2.34
N GLY A 627 11.23 -7.82 2.19
CA GLY A 627 10.58 -7.82 0.86
C GLY A 627 10.74 -9.10 0.02
N GLY A 628 11.18 -10.21 0.62
CA GLY A 628 11.34 -11.52 -0.06
C GLY A 628 12.70 -12.15 0.21
N ASP A 629 13.11 -13.11 -0.64
CA ASP A 629 14.40 -13.81 -0.51
C ASP A 629 15.60 -12.87 -0.78
N ARG A 630 16.43 -12.64 0.25
CA ARG A 630 17.60 -11.74 0.22
C ARG A 630 18.95 -12.48 0.19
N GLU A 631 19.00 -13.76 -0.19
CA GLU A 631 20.25 -14.55 -0.18
C GLU A 631 21.40 -13.86 -0.93
N GLN A 632 21.11 -13.33 -2.13
CA GLN A 632 22.11 -12.66 -2.97
C GLN A 632 22.63 -11.36 -2.34
N THR A 633 21.79 -10.62 -1.62
CA THR A 633 22.19 -9.42 -0.88
C THR A 633 23.16 -9.79 0.24
N VAL A 634 22.86 -10.85 1.00
CA VAL A 634 23.73 -11.36 2.08
C VAL A 634 25.08 -11.81 1.54
N GLU A 635 25.11 -12.47 0.38
CA GLU A 635 26.35 -12.92 -0.26
C GLU A 635 27.18 -11.77 -0.87
N ALA A 636 26.52 -10.73 -1.39
CA ALA A 636 27.17 -9.59 -2.01
C ALA A 636 27.82 -8.66 -0.97
N LEU A 637 27.20 -8.51 0.19
CA LEU A 637 27.57 -7.54 1.22
C LEU A 637 29.04 -7.59 1.65
N PRO A 638 29.65 -8.75 1.98
CA PRO A 638 31.07 -8.82 2.33
C PRO A 638 31.98 -8.34 1.20
N ARG A 639 31.64 -8.70 -0.06
CA ARG A 639 32.45 -8.34 -1.23
C ARG A 639 32.40 -6.83 -1.51
N ILE A 640 31.23 -6.21 -1.34
CA ILE A 640 31.08 -4.74 -1.44
C ILE A 640 31.93 -4.06 -0.37
N ILE A 641 31.83 -4.52 0.88
CA ILE A 641 32.57 -3.96 2.01
C ILE A 641 34.08 -4.07 1.78
N ASP A 642 34.57 -5.26 1.42
CA ASP A 642 36.00 -5.52 1.22
C ASP A 642 36.56 -4.69 0.07
N THR A 643 35.85 -4.60 -1.05
CA THR A 643 36.30 -3.86 -2.24
C THR A 643 36.42 -2.38 -1.92
N LEU A 644 35.36 -1.75 -1.39
CA LEU A 644 35.37 -0.33 -1.08
C LEU A 644 36.36 0.01 0.05
N ARG A 645 36.48 -0.87 1.07
CA ARG A 645 37.48 -0.69 2.13
C ARG A 645 38.91 -0.75 1.59
N ALA A 646 39.20 -1.69 0.67
CA ALA A 646 40.52 -1.79 0.01
C ALA A 646 40.84 -0.54 -0.82
N GLU A 647 39.82 0.14 -1.34
CA GLU A 647 39.93 1.41 -2.07
C GLU A 647 39.90 2.67 -1.17
N GLY A 648 39.96 2.48 0.16
CA GLY A 648 40.07 3.54 1.16
C GLY A 648 38.74 4.17 1.59
N TYR A 649 37.59 3.59 1.25
CA TYR A 649 36.31 4.09 1.73
C TYR A 649 36.10 3.77 3.22
N LYS A 650 35.51 4.72 3.94
CA LYS A 650 35.08 4.57 5.34
C LYS A 650 33.57 4.35 5.41
N PHE A 651 33.13 3.34 6.18
CA PHE A 651 31.71 3.11 6.41
C PHE A 651 31.20 3.83 7.66
N VAL A 652 30.04 4.48 7.53
CA VAL A 652 29.37 5.23 8.61
C VAL A 652 27.84 5.09 8.52
N PRO A 653 27.08 5.29 9.60
CA PRO A 653 25.64 5.49 9.48
C PRO A 653 25.29 6.76 8.70
N ALA A 654 24.08 6.82 8.12
CA ALA A 654 23.62 7.94 7.31
C ALA A 654 23.72 9.30 8.02
N SER A 655 23.45 9.38 9.32
CA SER A 655 23.53 10.64 10.08
C SER A 655 24.94 11.25 10.12
N GLN A 656 25.98 10.42 10.07
CA GLN A 656 27.36 10.89 10.16
C GLN A 656 27.86 11.55 8.88
N LEU A 657 27.20 11.33 7.73
CA LEU A 657 27.49 12.04 6.49
C LEU A 657 27.33 13.57 6.66
N VAL A 658 26.45 14.00 7.56
CA VAL A 658 26.21 15.42 7.88
C VAL A 658 26.78 15.83 9.24
N GLY A 659 27.70 15.03 9.80
CA GLY A 659 28.38 15.32 11.07
C GLY A 659 27.49 15.21 12.31
N VAL A 660 26.32 14.56 12.19
CA VAL A 660 25.40 14.34 13.30
C VAL A 660 25.76 13.03 14.01
N SER A 661 25.72 13.04 15.33
CA SER A 661 25.94 11.83 16.12
C SER A 661 24.71 10.92 16.13
N ARG A 662 24.95 9.62 16.32
CA ARG A 662 23.89 8.63 16.47
C ARG A 662 22.88 8.96 17.58
N ASP A 663 23.33 9.53 18.69
CA ASP A 663 22.44 9.93 19.80
C ASP A 663 21.55 11.12 19.44
N GLN A 664 21.97 11.97 18.50
CA GLN A 664 21.13 13.03 17.94
C GLN A 664 20.14 12.50 16.90
N ALA A 665 20.55 11.52 16.07
CA ALA A 665 19.68 10.88 15.10
C ALA A 665 18.65 9.92 15.74
N MET A 666 19.00 9.33 16.88
CA MET A 666 18.14 8.45 17.67
C MET A 666 18.09 8.86 19.16
N PRO A 667 17.45 10.00 19.50
CA PRO A 667 17.47 10.52 20.86
C PRO A 667 16.71 9.63 21.84
N LEU A 668 17.15 9.63 23.10
CA LEU A 668 16.45 8.94 24.19
C LEU A 668 15.07 9.55 24.41
N VAL A 669 14.09 8.71 24.72
CA VAL A 669 12.73 9.16 25.08
C VAL A 669 12.70 9.59 26.55
N GLU A 670 12.28 10.83 26.82
CA GLU A 670 12.27 11.42 28.16
C GLU A 670 10.89 11.97 28.59
N GLY A 671 10.74 12.26 29.88
CA GLY A 671 9.59 12.99 30.43
C GLY A 671 8.22 12.32 30.26
N HIS A 672 7.20 13.11 29.91
CA HIS A 672 5.83 12.63 29.68
C HIS A 672 5.71 11.68 28.48
N ASP A 673 6.60 11.82 27.49
CA ASP A 673 6.63 10.95 26.32
C ASP A 673 7.01 9.51 26.70
N LEU A 674 7.90 9.34 27.70
CA LEU A 674 8.25 8.02 28.22
C LEU A 674 7.06 7.27 28.82
N LEU A 675 6.11 7.97 29.47
CA LEU A 675 4.89 7.35 30.02
C LEU A 675 3.93 6.91 28.90
N ALA A 676 3.77 7.74 27.87
CA ALA A 676 3.01 7.40 26.67
C ALA A 676 3.63 6.18 25.98
N VAL A 677 4.94 6.19 25.75
CA VAL A 677 5.70 5.08 25.16
C VAL A 677 5.58 3.80 25.99
N ARG A 678 5.64 3.86 27.33
CA ARG A 678 5.40 2.66 28.16
C ARG A 678 3.98 2.10 28.03
N THR A 679 3.00 2.97 27.84
CA THR A 679 1.62 2.55 27.56
C THR A 679 1.56 1.89 26.18
N ASP A 680 2.22 2.49 25.18
CA ASP A 680 2.33 1.93 23.83
C ASP A 680 3.05 0.59 23.81
N VAL A 681 4.11 0.40 24.61
CA VAL A 681 4.79 -0.90 24.78
C VAL A 681 3.79 -1.96 25.20
N ALA A 682 3.00 -1.70 26.24
CA ALA A 682 2.01 -2.68 26.72
C ALA A 682 0.99 -3.02 25.63
N ILE A 683 0.57 -2.03 24.84
CA ILE A 683 -0.42 -2.21 23.78
C ILE A 683 0.17 -2.93 22.57
N PHE A 684 1.33 -2.52 22.06
CA PHE A 684 2.01 -3.19 20.96
C PHE A 684 2.38 -4.64 21.31
N VAL A 685 2.86 -4.90 22.53
CA VAL A 685 3.10 -6.26 23.01
C VAL A 685 1.80 -7.07 23.07
N ALA A 686 0.71 -6.48 23.56
CA ALA A 686 -0.59 -7.13 23.58
C ALA A 686 -1.13 -7.41 22.16
N LEU A 687 -0.94 -6.48 21.21
CA LEU A 687 -1.31 -6.63 19.81
C LEU A 687 -0.47 -7.71 19.11
N ALA A 688 0.85 -7.73 19.33
CA ALA A 688 1.74 -8.76 18.82
C ALA A 688 1.36 -10.14 19.38
N PHE A 689 1.10 -10.23 20.68
CA PHE A 689 0.63 -11.47 21.33
C PHE A 689 -0.73 -11.91 20.79
N LEU A 690 -1.67 -10.98 20.61
CA LEU A 690 -3.00 -11.28 20.06
C LEU A 690 -2.90 -11.76 18.62
N SER A 691 -2.10 -11.09 17.78
CA SER A 691 -1.86 -11.48 16.38
C SER A 691 -1.29 -12.89 16.31
N ALA A 692 -0.21 -13.16 17.05
CA ALA A 692 0.41 -14.48 17.13
C ALA A 692 -0.58 -15.55 17.66
N SER A 693 -1.35 -15.22 18.69
CA SER A 693 -2.34 -16.13 19.27
C SER A 693 -3.47 -16.45 18.29
N LEU A 694 -3.94 -15.47 17.52
CA LEU A 694 -4.96 -15.67 16.49
C LEU A 694 -4.42 -16.55 15.34
N ALA A 695 -3.17 -16.33 14.91
CA ALA A 695 -2.53 -17.17 13.90
C ALA A 695 -2.40 -18.63 14.37
N TRP A 696 -1.89 -18.86 15.59
CA TRP A 696 -1.79 -20.20 16.17
C TRP A 696 -3.16 -20.85 16.40
N LEU A 697 -4.16 -20.07 16.84
CA LEU A 697 -5.53 -20.56 16.98
C LEU A 697 -6.10 -21.00 15.63
N PHE A 698 -5.81 -20.25 14.56
CA PHE A 698 -6.23 -20.57 13.20
C PHE A 698 -5.60 -21.89 12.73
N TYR A 699 -4.28 -22.05 12.85
CA TYR A 699 -3.59 -23.29 12.50
C TYR A 699 -4.09 -24.48 13.31
N LEU A 700 -4.23 -24.31 14.63
CA LEU A 700 -4.73 -25.35 15.52
C LEU A 700 -6.16 -25.76 15.15
N ALA A 701 -7.03 -24.80 14.83
CA ALA A 701 -8.41 -25.10 14.51
C ALA A 701 -8.58 -25.78 13.15
N ILE A 702 -7.80 -25.39 12.13
CA ILE A 702 -7.78 -26.10 10.84
C ILE A 702 -7.26 -27.52 11.04
N ALA A 703 -6.14 -27.68 11.76
CA ALA A 703 -5.57 -28.99 12.05
C ALA A 703 -6.56 -29.90 12.80
N LEU A 704 -7.22 -29.38 13.85
CA LEU A 704 -8.24 -30.10 14.61
C LEU A 704 -9.48 -30.43 13.77
N GLY A 705 -9.92 -29.50 12.91
CA GLY A 705 -11.05 -29.72 12.00
C GLY A 705 -10.78 -30.82 10.98
N ILE A 706 -9.61 -30.77 10.32
CA ILE A 706 -9.15 -31.80 9.37
C ILE A 706 -9.00 -33.13 10.09
N ALA A 707 -8.31 -33.15 11.23
CA ALA A 707 -8.09 -34.36 12.02
C ALA A 707 -9.44 -34.99 12.42
N ARG A 708 -10.40 -34.21 12.91
CA ARG A 708 -11.75 -34.70 13.22
C ARG A 708 -12.41 -35.31 11.99
N ALA A 709 -12.45 -34.60 10.87
CA ALA A 709 -13.12 -35.07 9.66
C ALA A 709 -12.51 -36.39 9.15
N VAL A 710 -11.18 -36.44 9.01
CA VAL A 710 -10.45 -37.61 8.52
C VAL A 710 -10.57 -38.79 9.48
N VAL A 711 -10.39 -38.56 10.79
CA VAL A 711 -10.48 -39.62 11.81
C VAL A 711 -11.91 -40.18 11.89
N MET A 712 -12.93 -39.33 11.93
CA MET A 712 -14.32 -39.79 12.01
C MET A 712 -14.75 -40.55 10.74
N ALA A 713 -14.39 -40.04 9.57
CA ALA A 713 -14.70 -40.70 8.31
C ALA A 713 -13.92 -42.03 8.15
N GLY A 714 -12.65 -42.06 8.55
CA GLY A 714 -11.82 -43.27 8.58
C GLY A 714 -12.37 -44.32 9.56
N LEU A 715 -12.67 -43.94 10.80
CA LEU A 715 -13.26 -44.83 11.81
C LEU A 715 -14.61 -45.39 11.36
N ALA A 716 -15.48 -44.55 10.79
CA ALA A 716 -16.75 -44.98 10.24
C ALA A 716 -16.58 -45.97 9.07
N TRP A 717 -15.57 -45.77 8.21
CA TRP A 717 -15.23 -46.68 7.13
C TRP A 717 -14.71 -48.03 7.63
N PHE A 718 -13.76 -48.02 8.57
CA PHE A 718 -13.22 -49.25 9.16
C PHE A 718 -14.30 -50.03 9.90
N GLN A 719 -15.18 -49.35 10.64
CA GLN A 719 -16.32 -49.99 11.27
C GLN A 719 -17.35 -50.49 10.27
N GLY A 720 -17.60 -49.76 9.18
CA GLY A 720 -18.48 -50.21 8.10
C GLY A 720 -17.98 -51.46 7.38
N ARG A 721 -16.65 -51.67 7.34
CA ARG A 721 -16.03 -52.89 6.79
C ARG A 721 -16.00 -54.07 7.75
N LYS A 722 -15.95 -53.82 9.05
CA LYS A 722 -16.08 -54.89 10.06
C LYS A 722 -17.52 -55.41 10.02
N SER A 723 -17.75 -56.52 9.33
CA SER A 723 -19.05 -57.20 9.33
C SER A 723 -19.43 -57.55 10.77
N LYS A 724 -20.31 -56.75 11.39
CA LYS A 724 -20.93 -57.15 12.66
C LYS A 724 -21.93 -58.24 12.31
N PRO A 725 -21.82 -59.46 12.88
CA PRO A 725 -22.79 -60.50 12.63
C PRO A 725 -24.17 -59.96 12.99
N VAL A 726 -25.08 -60.04 12.03
CA VAL A 726 -26.48 -59.65 12.26
C VAL A 726 -27.01 -60.63 13.28
N PRO A 727 -27.53 -60.15 14.44
CA PRO A 727 -28.11 -61.05 15.42
C PRO A 727 -29.22 -61.88 14.76
N PRO A 728 -29.38 -63.16 15.15
CA PRO A 728 -30.47 -64.00 14.66
C PRO A 728 -31.82 -63.33 14.97
N ALA A 729 -32.88 -63.76 14.28
CA ALA A 729 -34.22 -63.25 14.54
C ALA A 729 -34.58 -63.48 16.02
N PHE A 730 -34.75 -62.39 16.75
CA PHE A 730 -35.20 -62.36 18.13
C PHE A 730 -36.40 -61.41 18.19
N THR A 731 -37.54 -61.95 18.60
CA THR A 731 -38.85 -61.27 18.53
C THR A 731 -39.44 -61.07 19.94
N PRO A 732 -38.82 -60.23 20.80
CA PRO A 732 -39.37 -59.88 22.10
C PRO A 732 -40.66 -59.06 21.92
N SER A 733 -41.50 -58.98 22.96
CA SER A 733 -42.63 -58.06 22.98
C SER A 733 -42.15 -56.60 22.92
N VAL A 734 -42.83 -55.76 22.13
CA VAL A 734 -42.42 -54.37 21.87
C VAL A 734 -43.55 -53.41 22.21
N SER A 735 -43.25 -52.38 23.00
CA SER A 735 -44.12 -51.21 23.14
C SER A 735 -43.50 -50.00 22.46
N VAL A 736 -44.17 -49.46 21.44
CA VAL A 736 -43.83 -48.20 20.79
C VAL A 736 -44.55 -47.07 21.51
N ILE A 737 -43.81 -46.12 22.06
CA ILE A 737 -44.34 -44.95 22.76
C ILE A 737 -44.16 -43.72 21.87
N ILE A 738 -45.26 -43.03 21.58
CA ILE A 738 -45.30 -41.82 20.75
C ILE A 738 -45.75 -40.64 21.61
N PRO A 739 -44.82 -39.83 22.18
CA PRO A 739 -45.20 -38.61 22.88
C PRO A 739 -45.69 -37.56 21.87
N ALA A 740 -46.83 -36.93 22.15
CA ALA A 740 -47.45 -35.94 21.28
C ALA A 740 -47.81 -34.66 22.04
N TYR A 741 -47.56 -33.50 21.45
CA TYR A 741 -48.05 -32.21 21.95
C TYR A 741 -48.31 -31.25 20.79
N ASN A 742 -49.57 -31.08 20.42
CA ASN A 742 -50.02 -30.35 19.25
C ASN A 742 -49.51 -30.92 17.91
N GLU A 743 -49.78 -32.21 17.67
CA GLU A 743 -49.28 -32.99 16.53
C GLU A 743 -50.42 -33.51 15.62
N GLU A 744 -51.58 -32.81 15.61
CA GLU A 744 -52.79 -33.18 14.88
C GLU A 744 -52.54 -33.54 13.40
N ARG A 745 -51.60 -32.82 12.75
CA ARG A 745 -51.29 -32.96 11.32
C ARG A 745 -50.45 -34.21 10.96
N VAL A 746 -49.77 -34.81 11.94
CA VAL A 746 -48.75 -35.85 11.67
C VAL A 746 -48.98 -37.15 12.44
N ILE A 747 -49.64 -37.10 13.59
CA ILE A 747 -49.73 -38.21 14.54
C ILE A 747 -50.38 -39.46 13.95
N VAL A 748 -51.47 -39.30 13.18
CA VAL A 748 -52.22 -40.43 12.59
C VAL A 748 -51.32 -41.26 11.69
N ARG A 749 -50.60 -40.59 10.77
CA ARG A 749 -49.71 -41.26 9.83
C ARG A 749 -48.55 -41.99 10.52
N SER A 750 -48.00 -41.40 11.58
CA SER A 750 -46.94 -42.02 12.38
C SER A 750 -47.43 -43.32 13.05
N VAL A 751 -48.65 -43.32 13.60
CA VAL A 751 -49.28 -44.52 14.16
C VAL A 751 -49.54 -45.57 13.07
N GLU A 752 -50.07 -45.18 11.91
CA GLU A 752 -50.29 -46.09 10.76
C GLU A 752 -48.99 -46.78 10.32
N ARG A 753 -47.88 -46.03 10.23
CA ARG A 753 -46.57 -46.60 9.85
C ARG A 753 -46.03 -47.59 10.87
N VAL A 754 -46.27 -47.35 12.16
CA VAL A 754 -45.92 -48.30 13.21
C VAL A 754 -46.76 -49.57 13.08
N LEU A 755 -48.08 -49.44 12.89
CA LEU A 755 -48.99 -50.58 12.74
C LEU A 755 -48.75 -51.40 11.46
N ALA A 756 -48.22 -50.75 10.41
CA ALA A 756 -47.79 -51.40 9.16
C ALA A 756 -46.49 -52.20 9.31
N SER A 757 -45.81 -52.13 10.46
CA SER A 757 -44.70 -53.02 10.78
C SER A 757 -45.24 -54.40 11.15
N ASP A 758 -44.96 -55.41 10.33
CA ASP A 758 -45.35 -56.80 10.59
C ASP A 758 -44.51 -57.39 11.75
N TYR A 759 -44.90 -57.08 12.99
CA TYR A 759 -44.16 -57.47 14.18
C TYR A 759 -45.10 -58.04 15.27
N PRO A 760 -44.87 -59.29 15.73
CA PRO A 760 -45.73 -59.93 16.71
C PRO A 760 -45.55 -59.31 18.10
N GLY A 761 -46.64 -59.20 18.87
CA GLY A 761 -46.59 -58.64 20.24
C GLY A 761 -46.29 -57.14 20.28
N LEU A 762 -46.70 -56.40 19.25
CA LEU A 762 -46.61 -54.94 19.16
C LEU A 762 -47.74 -54.26 19.93
N GLN A 763 -47.36 -53.34 20.82
CA GLN A 763 -48.24 -52.39 21.49
C GLN A 763 -47.84 -50.96 21.09
N VAL A 764 -48.79 -50.09 20.81
CA VAL A 764 -48.56 -48.67 20.49
C VAL A 764 -49.23 -47.81 21.56
N ILE A 765 -48.48 -46.93 22.20
CA ILE A 765 -48.99 -46.01 23.21
C ILE A 765 -48.76 -44.59 22.71
N VAL A 766 -49.85 -43.88 22.41
CA VAL A 766 -49.81 -42.45 22.10
C VAL A 766 -50.00 -41.69 23.41
N ALA A 767 -48.98 -40.93 23.83
CA ALA A 767 -49.00 -40.15 25.06
C ALA A 767 -49.16 -38.66 24.73
N ASP A 768 -50.40 -38.19 24.71
CA ASP A 768 -50.73 -36.78 24.49
C ASP A 768 -50.46 -35.96 25.77
N ASP A 769 -49.40 -35.16 25.74
CA ASP A 769 -48.92 -34.28 26.82
C ASP A 769 -49.77 -33.00 26.95
N GLY A 770 -51.10 -33.15 26.95
CA GLY A 770 -52.04 -32.05 27.14
C GLY A 770 -52.15 -31.09 25.96
N SER A 771 -52.18 -31.63 24.73
CA SER A 771 -52.37 -30.87 23.48
C SER A 771 -53.55 -29.90 23.56
N LYS A 772 -53.40 -28.79 22.85
CA LYS A 772 -54.39 -27.70 22.71
C LYS A 772 -55.09 -27.72 21.35
N ASP A 773 -54.64 -28.55 20.42
CA ASP A 773 -55.27 -28.80 19.12
C ASP A 773 -56.05 -30.14 19.11
N GLY A 774 -56.42 -30.62 17.93
CA GLY A 774 -57.20 -31.85 17.75
C GLY A 774 -56.44 -33.17 17.95
N THR A 775 -55.18 -33.18 18.42
CA THR A 775 -54.32 -34.39 18.48
C THR A 775 -55.01 -35.62 19.09
N SER A 776 -55.53 -35.52 20.33
CA SER A 776 -56.25 -36.63 20.98
C SER A 776 -57.53 -37.03 20.23
N ALA A 777 -58.20 -36.09 19.57
CA ALA A 777 -59.45 -36.37 18.85
C ALA A 777 -59.19 -37.20 17.60
N VAL A 778 -58.23 -36.80 16.77
CA VAL A 778 -57.90 -37.53 15.52
C VAL A 778 -57.33 -38.92 15.79
N VAL A 779 -56.56 -39.10 16.87
CA VAL A 779 -56.06 -40.44 17.27
C VAL A 779 -57.21 -41.33 17.73
N ARG A 780 -58.15 -40.79 18.51
CA ARG A 780 -59.32 -41.55 18.97
C ARG A 780 -60.22 -41.95 17.80
N GLU A 781 -60.45 -41.04 16.87
CA GLU A 781 -61.27 -41.29 15.67
C GLU A 781 -60.64 -42.36 14.77
N ALA A 782 -59.33 -42.27 14.52
CA ALA A 782 -58.65 -43.19 13.59
C ALA A 782 -58.39 -44.60 14.16
N PHE A 783 -58.25 -44.75 15.49
CA PHE A 783 -57.75 -45.99 16.10
C PHE A 783 -58.61 -46.53 17.26
N ALA A 784 -59.87 -46.11 17.41
CA ALA A 784 -60.75 -46.60 18.48
C ALA A 784 -60.87 -48.14 18.51
N ASP A 785 -60.92 -48.77 17.33
CA ASP A 785 -61.11 -50.22 17.16
C ASP A 785 -59.81 -51.00 17.00
N GLU A 786 -58.64 -50.36 17.11
CA GLU A 786 -57.35 -51.03 16.99
C GLU A 786 -56.82 -51.42 18.40
N PRO A 787 -56.91 -52.69 18.81
CA PRO A 787 -56.59 -53.12 20.17
C PRO A 787 -55.10 -52.97 20.52
N ARG A 788 -54.22 -52.81 19.51
CA ARG A 788 -52.80 -52.54 19.74
C ARG A 788 -52.53 -51.09 20.14
N VAL A 789 -53.43 -50.15 19.86
CA VAL A 789 -53.24 -48.70 20.12
C VAL A 789 -53.91 -48.28 21.43
N ARG A 790 -53.16 -47.59 22.28
CA ARG A 790 -53.65 -46.98 23.52
C ARG A 790 -53.33 -45.49 23.54
N LEU A 791 -54.37 -44.66 23.67
CA LEU A 791 -54.24 -43.21 23.84
C LEU A 791 -54.24 -42.84 25.33
N LEU A 792 -53.24 -42.09 25.77
CA LEU A 792 -53.17 -41.45 27.09
C LEU A 792 -53.27 -39.94 26.92
N THR A 793 -54.23 -39.31 27.58
CA THR A 793 -54.35 -37.83 27.63
C THR A 793 -53.86 -37.34 28.99
N LEU A 794 -52.79 -36.55 28.99
CA LEU A 794 -52.06 -36.13 30.18
C LEU A 794 -52.18 -34.62 30.43
N VAL A 795 -51.77 -34.17 31.61
CA VAL A 795 -51.53 -32.74 31.89
C VAL A 795 -50.12 -32.41 31.40
N ASN A 796 -49.97 -31.29 30.68
CA ASN A 796 -48.69 -30.89 30.10
C ASN A 796 -47.58 -30.83 31.15
N GLY A 797 -46.65 -31.78 31.05
CA GLY A 797 -45.47 -31.91 31.92
C GLY A 797 -44.15 -31.93 31.14
N GLY A 798 -44.21 -31.93 29.80
CA GLY A 798 -43.07 -32.06 28.91
C GLY A 798 -42.85 -33.49 28.42
N LYS A 799 -42.07 -33.63 27.34
CA LYS A 799 -41.85 -34.91 26.64
C LYS A 799 -41.35 -36.02 27.57
N ALA A 800 -40.36 -35.77 28.42
CA ALA A 800 -39.82 -36.77 29.34
C ALA A 800 -40.87 -37.26 30.36
N ALA A 801 -41.68 -36.36 30.91
CA ALA A 801 -42.77 -36.72 31.83
C ALA A 801 -43.85 -37.56 31.13
N ALA A 802 -44.22 -37.20 29.89
CA ALA A 802 -45.16 -37.98 29.08
C ALA A 802 -44.62 -39.39 28.76
N LEU A 803 -43.34 -39.49 28.40
CA LEU A 803 -42.65 -40.78 28.17
C LEU A 803 -42.62 -41.64 29.45
N ASN A 804 -42.29 -41.06 30.60
CA ASN A 804 -42.29 -41.77 31.89
C ASN A 804 -43.68 -42.24 32.29
N ARG A 805 -44.72 -41.44 32.05
CA ARG A 805 -46.10 -41.85 32.33
C ARG A 805 -46.54 -42.99 31.42
N ALA A 806 -46.20 -42.92 30.14
CA ALA A 806 -46.48 -43.98 29.18
C ALA A 806 -45.72 -45.28 29.48
N LEU A 807 -44.50 -45.18 30.02
CA LEU A 807 -43.68 -46.33 30.42
C LEU A 807 -44.36 -47.22 31.46
N GLN A 808 -45.21 -46.65 32.31
CA GLN A 808 -46.00 -47.39 33.31
C GLN A 808 -47.09 -48.27 32.67
N ASP A 809 -47.60 -47.90 31.50
CA ASP A 809 -48.65 -48.62 30.77
C ASP A 809 -48.08 -49.54 29.68
N ALA A 810 -46.79 -49.40 29.37
CA ALA A 810 -46.09 -50.24 28.43
C ALA A 810 -45.85 -51.64 29.02
N THR A 811 -46.08 -52.69 28.23
CA THR A 811 -45.89 -54.09 28.65
C THR A 811 -44.73 -54.80 27.95
N GLY A 812 -44.16 -54.20 26.90
CA GLY A 812 -43.09 -54.78 26.11
C GLY A 812 -41.77 -54.94 26.88
N GLU A 813 -41.03 -55.99 26.58
CA GLU A 813 -39.64 -56.20 27.02
C GLU A 813 -38.69 -55.17 26.40
N VAL A 814 -39.01 -54.74 25.18
CA VAL A 814 -38.30 -53.69 24.45
C VAL A 814 -39.24 -52.49 24.27
N LEU A 815 -38.74 -51.31 24.60
CA LEU A 815 -39.43 -50.05 24.46
C LEU A 815 -38.84 -49.33 23.26
N ILE A 816 -39.68 -48.84 22.35
CA ILE A 816 -39.26 -48.00 21.24
C ILE A 816 -39.91 -46.65 21.41
N ALA A 817 -39.13 -45.58 21.39
CA ALA A 817 -39.63 -44.22 21.36
C ALA A 817 -39.63 -43.74 19.91
N LEU A 818 -40.72 -43.12 19.53
CA LEU A 818 -40.93 -42.56 18.20
C LEU A 818 -41.50 -41.16 18.35
N ASP A 819 -40.86 -40.16 17.76
CA ASP A 819 -41.41 -38.81 17.71
C ASP A 819 -42.68 -38.78 16.83
N ALA A 820 -43.69 -37.99 17.22
CA ALA A 820 -45.00 -37.94 16.54
C ALA A 820 -44.94 -37.51 15.06
N ASP A 821 -43.84 -36.91 14.61
CA ASP A 821 -43.59 -36.48 13.22
C ASP A 821 -42.75 -37.47 12.40
N THR A 822 -42.47 -38.65 12.95
CA THR A 822 -41.51 -39.60 12.39
C THR A 822 -42.19 -40.86 11.85
N GLN A 823 -41.71 -41.34 10.70
CA GLN A 823 -42.29 -42.44 9.92
C GLN A 823 -41.28 -43.59 9.80
N PHE A 824 -41.61 -44.77 10.35
CA PHE A 824 -40.75 -45.96 10.23
C PHE A 824 -40.88 -46.65 8.86
N GLU A 825 -39.76 -47.20 8.35
CA GLU A 825 -39.82 -48.23 7.31
C GLU A 825 -40.42 -49.53 7.90
N PRO A 826 -41.12 -50.38 7.11
CA PRO A 826 -41.83 -51.56 7.63
C PRO A 826 -40.99 -52.53 8.48
N GLU A 827 -39.70 -52.65 8.19
CA GLU A 827 -38.78 -53.55 8.91
C GLU A 827 -38.06 -52.91 10.11
N THR A 828 -38.33 -51.63 10.41
CA THR A 828 -37.54 -50.84 11.38
C THR A 828 -37.61 -51.44 12.78
N ILE A 829 -38.81 -51.80 13.24
CA ILE A 829 -39.03 -52.40 14.56
C ILE A 829 -38.28 -53.72 14.68
N ALA A 830 -38.43 -54.61 13.69
CA ALA A 830 -37.73 -55.89 13.67
C ALA A 830 -36.20 -55.74 13.67
N LYS A 831 -35.68 -54.77 12.91
CA LYS A 831 -34.24 -54.49 12.84
C LYS A 831 -33.68 -53.93 14.14
N LEU A 832 -34.46 -53.16 14.91
CA LEU A 832 -34.08 -52.69 16.24
C LEU A 832 -34.17 -53.81 17.28
N ALA A 833 -35.31 -54.51 17.35
CA ALA A 833 -35.61 -55.48 18.40
C ALA A 833 -34.66 -56.69 18.41
N ARG A 834 -34.22 -57.16 17.23
CA ARG A 834 -33.32 -58.33 17.13
C ARG A 834 -32.01 -58.20 17.92
N TRP A 835 -31.53 -56.97 18.14
CA TRP A 835 -30.26 -56.74 18.85
C TRP A 835 -30.36 -57.09 20.34
N PHE A 836 -31.55 -57.09 20.93
CA PHE A 836 -31.75 -57.47 22.32
C PHE A 836 -31.60 -58.97 22.59
N ALA A 837 -31.26 -59.76 21.55
CA ALA A 837 -30.71 -61.11 21.73
C ALA A 837 -29.44 -61.11 22.59
N ASP A 838 -28.64 -60.02 22.57
CA ASP A 838 -27.53 -59.82 23.51
C ASP A 838 -28.07 -59.28 24.85
N PRO A 839 -27.95 -60.05 25.95
CA PRO A 839 -28.44 -59.63 27.26
C PRO A 839 -27.70 -58.42 27.83
N LYS A 840 -26.52 -58.04 27.31
CA LYS A 840 -25.74 -56.87 27.75
C LYS A 840 -26.15 -55.57 27.03
N LEU A 841 -26.93 -55.65 25.96
CA LEU A 841 -27.40 -54.46 25.25
C LEU A 841 -28.59 -53.84 25.98
N GLY A 842 -28.42 -52.56 26.35
CA GLY A 842 -29.46 -51.74 26.97
C GLY A 842 -30.18 -50.83 25.98
N ALA A 843 -29.54 -50.42 24.89
CA ALA A 843 -30.17 -49.61 23.85
C ALA A 843 -29.58 -49.80 22.45
N VAL A 844 -30.39 -49.48 21.43
CA VAL A 844 -30.06 -49.55 20.01
C VAL A 844 -30.53 -48.26 19.34
N ALA A 845 -29.60 -47.54 18.72
CA ALA A 845 -29.92 -46.41 17.86
C ALA A 845 -30.26 -46.88 16.44
N GLY A 846 -31.31 -46.33 15.86
CA GLY A 846 -31.57 -46.41 14.42
C GLY A 846 -31.09 -45.18 13.67
N ASP A 847 -31.39 -45.17 12.37
CA ASP A 847 -30.95 -44.19 11.40
C ASP A 847 -32.06 -43.18 11.08
N ALA A 848 -31.94 -41.98 11.65
CA ALA A 848 -32.87 -40.88 11.41
C ALA A 848 -32.52 -40.16 10.10
N ARG A 849 -33.50 -39.93 9.23
CA ARG A 849 -33.34 -39.26 7.93
C ARG A 849 -34.38 -38.16 7.75
N VAL A 850 -34.00 -37.09 7.06
CA VAL A 850 -34.93 -36.00 6.72
C VAL A 850 -35.84 -36.44 5.57
N GLY A 851 -37.16 -36.44 5.80
CA GLY A 851 -38.19 -36.82 4.82
C GLY A 851 -38.84 -35.66 4.06
N ASN A 852 -38.72 -34.41 4.52
CA ASN A 852 -39.31 -33.23 3.86
C ASN A 852 -38.24 -32.34 3.17
N ARG A 853 -37.56 -32.85 2.15
CA ARG A 853 -36.45 -32.14 1.45
C ARG A 853 -36.92 -31.05 0.45
N VAL A 854 -37.89 -30.26 0.88
CA VAL A 854 -38.64 -29.29 0.06
C VAL A 854 -37.90 -27.99 -0.22
N ASN A 855 -36.94 -27.57 0.61
CA ASN A 855 -36.23 -26.31 0.44
C ASN A 855 -34.74 -26.38 0.87
N LEU A 856 -34.03 -25.25 0.80
CA LEU A 856 -32.60 -25.19 1.11
C LEU A 856 -32.29 -25.60 2.56
N VAL A 857 -33.12 -25.19 3.53
CA VAL A 857 -32.93 -25.50 4.97
C VAL A 857 -33.02 -27.00 5.21
N THR A 858 -34.07 -27.65 4.69
CA THR A 858 -34.29 -29.09 4.89
C THR A 858 -33.29 -29.94 4.11
N ARG A 859 -32.85 -29.48 2.92
CA ARG A 859 -31.76 -30.13 2.17
C ARG A 859 -30.41 -30.03 2.88
N TRP A 860 -30.10 -28.88 3.48
CA TRP A 860 -28.89 -28.72 4.30
C TRP A 860 -28.93 -29.61 5.55
N GLN A 861 -30.06 -29.66 6.25
CA GLN A 861 -30.20 -30.56 7.39
C GLN A 861 -30.05 -32.04 6.97
N ALA A 862 -30.52 -32.42 5.78
CA ALA A 862 -30.30 -33.77 5.25
C ALA A 862 -28.81 -34.09 5.01
N VAL A 863 -28.04 -33.13 4.46
CA VAL A 863 -26.58 -33.26 4.31
C VAL A 863 -25.91 -33.41 5.67
N GLU A 864 -26.30 -32.62 6.67
CA GLU A 864 -25.73 -32.67 8.02
C GLU A 864 -26.03 -34.01 8.72
N TYR A 865 -27.26 -34.54 8.58
CA TYR A 865 -27.62 -35.83 9.19
C TYR A 865 -26.71 -36.95 8.68
N ILE A 866 -26.42 -36.98 7.37
CA ILE A 866 -25.55 -38.00 6.77
C ILE A 866 -24.08 -37.76 7.11
N THR A 867 -23.58 -36.54 6.90
CA THR A 867 -22.14 -36.22 6.98
C THR A 867 -21.62 -36.00 8.41
N ALA A 868 -22.49 -35.63 9.35
CA ALA A 868 -22.13 -35.45 10.75
C ALA A 868 -22.77 -36.52 11.65
N GLN A 869 -24.10 -36.51 11.82
CA GLN A 869 -24.75 -37.31 12.88
C GLN A 869 -24.64 -38.83 12.67
N ASN A 870 -24.97 -39.31 11.47
CA ASN A 870 -24.95 -40.74 11.15
C ASN A 870 -23.50 -41.26 11.05
N LEU A 871 -22.61 -40.45 10.46
CA LEU A 871 -21.18 -40.74 10.40
C LEU A 871 -20.58 -40.84 11.81
N GLU A 872 -20.91 -39.89 12.70
CA GLU A 872 -20.46 -39.86 14.08
C GLU A 872 -20.95 -41.08 14.86
N ARG A 873 -22.24 -41.41 14.77
CA ARG A 873 -22.80 -42.62 15.41
C ARG A 873 -22.11 -43.89 14.93
N ARG A 874 -21.89 -44.01 13.61
CA ARG A 874 -21.16 -45.14 13.03
C ARG A 874 -19.73 -45.22 13.57
N ALA A 875 -19.02 -44.10 13.66
CA ALA A 875 -17.66 -44.03 14.16
C ALA A 875 -17.55 -44.31 15.67
N LEU A 876 -18.54 -43.93 16.48
CA LEU A 876 -18.52 -44.08 17.95
C LEU A 876 -19.07 -45.43 18.44
N ALA A 877 -19.96 -46.08 17.68
CA ALA A 877 -20.60 -47.34 18.05
C ALA A 877 -19.64 -48.54 18.24
N GLY A 878 -18.38 -48.43 17.81
CA GLY A 878 -17.36 -49.47 17.96
C GLY A 878 -16.49 -49.30 19.20
N PHE A 879 -16.65 -48.18 19.91
CA PHE A 879 -15.85 -47.83 21.10
C PHE A 879 -16.68 -47.80 22.38
N ASP A 880 -17.94 -48.24 22.34
CA ASP A 880 -18.92 -48.06 23.43
C ASP A 880 -18.93 -46.59 23.91
N ALA A 881 -18.91 -45.66 22.93
CA ALA A 881 -18.74 -44.22 23.14
C ALA A 881 -19.94 -43.39 22.60
N MET A 882 -21.08 -44.05 22.37
CA MET A 882 -22.29 -43.43 21.84
C MET A 882 -22.84 -42.41 22.84
N THR A 883 -22.94 -41.14 22.47
CA THR A 883 -23.47 -40.12 23.38
C THR A 883 -24.97 -39.96 23.27
N VAL A 884 -25.58 -40.33 22.13
CA VAL A 884 -27.02 -40.12 21.87
C VAL A 884 -27.62 -41.29 21.08
N VAL A 885 -28.69 -41.87 21.60
CA VAL A 885 -29.68 -42.66 20.87
C VAL A 885 -30.81 -41.70 20.52
N PRO A 886 -31.11 -41.42 19.24
CA PRO A 886 -32.07 -40.39 18.88
C PRO A 886 -33.49 -40.76 19.31
N GLY A 887 -34.21 -39.83 19.94
CA GLY A 887 -35.61 -40.03 20.33
C GLY A 887 -36.57 -40.38 19.18
N ALA A 888 -36.23 -40.01 17.95
CA ALA A 888 -37.02 -40.32 16.76
C ALA A 888 -36.93 -41.80 16.32
N VAL A 889 -35.84 -42.50 16.68
CA VAL A 889 -35.62 -43.92 16.30
C VAL A 889 -34.65 -44.58 17.27
N GLY A 890 -35.13 -44.86 18.48
CA GLY A 890 -34.39 -45.55 19.52
C GLY A 890 -35.16 -46.72 20.07
N ALA A 891 -34.45 -47.79 20.43
CA ALA A 891 -35.00 -48.91 21.17
C ALA A 891 -34.21 -49.12 22.47
N TRP A 892 -34.91 -49.45 23.55
CA TRP A 892 -34.36 -49.60 24.89
C TRP A 892 -34.88 -50.89 25.52
N ARG A 893 -34.00 -51.62 26.21
CA ARG A 893 -34.40 -52.75 27.06
C ARG A 893 -35.12 -52.20 28.29
N ARG A 894 -36.29 -52.74 28.65
CA ARG A 894 -37.03 -52.33 29.86
C ARG A 894 -36.14 -52.32 31.11
N ALA A 895 -35.42 -53.41 31.36
CA ALA A 895 -34.52 -53.53 32.52
C ALA A 895 -33.42 -52.45 32.55
N ALA A 896 -32.98 -51.94 31.40
CA ALA A 896 -31.99 -50.87 31.33
C ALA A 896 -32.60 -49.50 31.65
N LEU A 897 -33.84 -49.24 31.23
CA LEU A 897 -34.60 -48.04 31.60
C LEU A 897 -34.89 -48.01 33.10
N ASP A 898 -35.36 -49.14 33.65
CA ASP A 898 -35.69 -49.26 35.07
C ASP A 898 -34.46 -49.05 35.96
N ALA A 899 -33.28 -49.54 35.53
CA ALA A 899 -32.02 -49.39 36.25
C ALA A 899 -31.54 -47.93 36.40
N VAL A 900 -32.04 -47.02 35.56
CA VAL A 900 -31.69 -45.58 35.59
C VAL A 900 -32.86 -44.67 35.97
N GLY A 901 -34.02 -45.25 36.29
CA GLY A 901 -35.20 -44.52 36.75
C GLY A 901 -36.05 -43.90 35.62
N GLY A 902 -35.97 -44.42 34.40
CA GLY A 902 -36.73 -43.91 33.25
C GLY A 902 -36.06 -42.72 32.54
N TYR A 903 -36.85 -41.90 31.85
CA TYR A 903 -36.40 -40.73 31.10
C TYR A 903 -36.08 -39.54 32.04
N PRO A 904 -34.89 -38.91 31.94
CA PRO A 904 -34.54 -37.75 32.76
C PRO A 904 -35.39 -36.51 32.44
N GLU A 905 -35.88 -35.83 33.48
CA GLU A 905 -36.74 -34.63 33.36
C GLU A 905 -36.00 -33.30 33.61
N ASP A 906 -34.72 -33.34 34.01
CA ASP A 906 -33.91 -32.17 34.37
C ASP A 906 -33.06 -31.60 33.21
N THR A 907 -33.16 -32.19 32.01
CA THR A 907 -32.45 -31.79 30.79
C THR A 907 -33.38 -31.65 29.58
N LEU A 908 -33.00 -30.83 28.60
CA LEU A 908 -33.76 -30.64 27.35
C LEU A 908 -33.50 -31.69 26.26
N ALA A 909 -32.48 -32.53 26.46
CA ALA A 909 -32.10 -33.62 25.57
C ALA A 909 -32.19 -34.93 26.36
N GLU A 910 -33.43 -35.33 26.66
CA GLU A 910 -33.74 -36.48 27.51
C GLU A 910 -33.13 -37.78 26.97
N ASP A 911 -33.02 -37.89 25.66
CA ASP A 911 -32.51 -39.04 24.92
C ASP A 911 -30.98 -39.18 25.05
N GLN A 912 -30.25 -38.06 24.98
CA GLN A 912 -28.81 -38.00 25.25
C GLN A 912 -28.48 -38.31 26.70
N ASP A 913 -29.19 -37.69 27.65
CA ASP A 913 -29.02 -37.93 29.09
C ASP A 913 -29.24 -39.42 29.41
N LEU A 914 -30.35 -39.98 28.94
CA LEU A 914 -30.68 -41.39 29.10
C LEU A 914 -29.61 -42.31 28.51
N THR A 915 -29.11 -41.99 27.32
CA THR A 915 -28.05 -42.78 26.66
C THR A 915 -26.78 -42.85 27.48
N ILE A 916 -26.37 -41.71 28.06
CA ILE A 916 -25.18 -41.64 28.92
C ILE A 916 -25.45 -42.34 30.26
N ALA A 917 -26.64 -42.19 30.85
CA ALA A 917 -27.04 -42.84 32.08
C ALA A 917 -27.02 -44.37 31.97
N ILE A 918 -27.59 -44.93 30.90
CA ILE A 918 -27.63 -46.37 30.63
C ILE A 918 -26.21 -46.95 30.53
N GLN A 919 -25.30 -46.30 29.82
CA GLN A 919 -23.92 -46.75 29.73
C GLN A 919 -23.17 -46.63 31.06
N ARG A 920 -23.47 -45.60 31.88
CA ARG A 920 -22.92 -45.47 33.24
C ARG A 920 -23.40 -46.58 34.16
N ALA A 921 -24.60 -47.12 33.94
CA ALA A 921 -25.13 -48.28 34.64
C ALA A 921 -24.55 -49.62 34.14
N GLY A 922 -23.63 -49.61 33.16
CA GLY A 922 -22.91 -50.79 32.67
C GLY A 922 -23.51 -51.47 31.45
N TRP A 923 -24.60 -50.94 30.91
CA TRP A 923 -25.23 -51.46 29.69
C TRP A 923 -24.50 -50.99 28.42
N ARG A 924 -24.53 -51.81 27.38
CA ARG A 924 -23.97 -51.46 26.07
C ARG A 924 -25.02 -50.79 25.18
N VAL A 925 -24.54 -49.92 24.29
CA VAL A 925 -25.36 -49.22 23.30
C VAL A 925 -24.76 -49.45 21.93
N THR A 926 -25.59 -49.80 20.95
CA THR A 926 -25.17 -50.04 19.56
C THR A 926 -26.00 -49.20 18.57
N TYR A 927 -25.65 -49.28 17.29
CA TYR A 927 -26.31 -48.56 16.20
C TYR A 927 -26.55 -49.52 15.02
N ASP A 928 -27.79 -49.57 14.51
CA ASP A 928 -28.13 -50.29 13.28
C ASP A 928 -28.52 -49.29 12.17
N PRO A 929 -27.65 -49.06 11.18
CA PRO A 929 -27.93 -48.12 10.10
C PRO A 929 -29.06 -48.58 9.15
N ARG A 930 -29.57 -49.81 9.31
CA ARG A 930 -30.66 -50.35 8.47
C ARG A 930 -32.05 -50.10 9.06
N ALA A 931 -32.13 -49.74 10.34
CA ALA A 931 -33.37 -49.38 11.01
C ALA A 931 -33.68 -47.90 10.74
N VAL A 932 -34.38 -47.61 9.64
CA VAL A 932 -34.52 -46.25 9.09
C VAL A 932 -35.84 -45.61 9.52
N ALA A 933 -35.76 -44.35 9.95
CA ALA A 933 -36.92 -43.54 10.26
C ALA A 933 -36.84 -42.17 9.56
N TRP A 934 -37.95 -41.75 8.94
CA TRP A 934 -38.07 -40.48 8.22
C TRP A 934 -38.76 -39.43 9.09
N THR A 935 -38.05 -38.37 9.45
CA THR A 935 -38.52 -37.29 10.33
C THR A 935 -38.70 -35.97 9.57
N GLU A 936 -39.57 -35.10 10.07
CA GLU A 936 -39.83 -33.76 9.54
C GLU A 936 -38.78 -32.75 10.06
N ALA A 937 -37.96 -32.21 9.16
CA ALA A 937 -37.01 -31.14 9.44
C ALA A 937 -37.68 -29.76 9.39
N PRO A 938 -37.22 -28.78 10.18
CA PRO A 938 -37.67 -27.40 10.09
C PRO A 938 -37.54 -26.79 8.68
N GLU A 939 -38.63 -26.17 8.19
CA GLU A 939 -38.66 -25.56 6.86
C GLU A 939 -38.14 -24.10 6.82
N SER A 940 -37.79 -23.50 7.96
CA SER A 940 -37.25 -22.13 8.02
C SER A 940 -36.01 -22.04 8.91
N PHE A 941 -35.12 -21.07 8.62
CA PHE A 941 -33.93 -20.83 9.45
C PHE A 941 -34.26 -20.50 10.90
N ARG A 942 -35.36 -19.79 11.16
CA ARG A 942 -35.81 -19.47 12.53
C ARG A 942 -36.22 -20.72 13.30
N ALA A 943 -36.98 -21.61 12.64
CA ALA A 943 -37.40 -22.88 13.23
C ALA A 943 -36.18 -23.81 13.45
N LEU A 944 -35.27 -23.89 12.48
CA LEU A 944 -34.00 -24.61 12.62
C LEU A 944 -33.18 -24.09 13.80
N ALA A 945 -32.97 -22.77 13.90
CA ALA A 945 -32.19 -22.17 14.96
C ALA A 945 -32.80 -22.46 16.35
N LYS A 946 -34.14 -22.46 16.46
CA LYS A 946 -34.86 -22.85 17.68
C LYS A 946 -34.62 -24.31 18.04
N GLN A 947 -34.73 -25.23 17.07
CA GLN A 947 -34.45 -26.66 17.27
C GLN A 947 -33.01 -26.86 17.75
N ARG A 948 -32.03 -26.26 17.05
CA ARG A 948 -30.60 -26.45 17.33
C ARG A 948 -30.17 -25.79 18.64
N TYR A 949 -30.77 -24.67 19.01
CA TYR A 949 -30.58 -24.08 20.33
C TYR A 949 -30.97 -25.05 21.46
N ARG A 950 -32.11 -25.74 21.35
CA ARG A 950 -32.50 -26.75 22.35
C ARG A 950 -31.50 -27.89 22.41
N TRP A 951 -31.06 -28.40 21.26
CA TRP A 951 -30.10 -29.49 21.20
C TRP A 951 -28.74 -29.09 21.78
N ALA A 952 -28.21 -27.92 21.42
CA ALA A 952 -26.94 -27.42 21.95
C ALA A 952 -27.02 -27.20 23.47
N PHE A 953 -28.13 -26.62 23.97
CA PHE A 953 -28.33 -26.42 25.40
C PHE A 953 -28.49 -27.75 26.15
N GLY A 954 -29.31 -28.67 25.63
CA GLY A 954 -29.49 -30.01 26.20
C GLY A 954 -28.19 -30.81 26.21
N THR A 955 -27.40 -30.75 25.14
CA THR A 955 -26.06 -31.34 25.07
C THR A 955 -25.18 -30.79 26.19
N LEU A 956 -25.13 -29.46 26.36
CA LEU A 956 -24.34 -28.81 27.40
C LEU A 956 -24.79 -29.23 28.81
N GLN A 957 -26.10 -29.37 29.04
CA GLN A 957 -26.65 -29.89 30.30
C GLN A 957 -26.20 -31.32 30.57
N CYS A 958 -26.29 -32.21 29.57
CA CYS A 958 -25.90 -33.61 29.69
C CYS A 958 -24.39 -33.76 29.98
N LEU A 959 -23.55 -33.03 29.22
CA LEU A 959 -22.11 -33.04 29.40
C LEU A 959 -21.71 -32.53 30.79
N TRP A 960 -22.39 -31.50 31.30
CA TRP A 960 -22.17 -30.99 32.65
C TRP A 960 -22.64 -31.97 33.73
N LYS A 961 -23.84 -32.53 33.59
CA LYS A 961 -24.42 -33.52 34.52
C LYS A 961 -23.53 -34.75 34.65
N HIS A 962 -22.97 -35.24 33.54
CA HIS A 962 -22.14 -36.45 33.50
C HIS A 962 -20.63 -36.21 33.52
N ARG A 963 -20.15 -34.99 33.79
CA ARG A 963 -18.72 -34.64 33.81
C ARG A 963 -17.85 -35.54 34.71
N ALA A 964 -18.44 -36.18 35.72
CA ALA A 964 -17.74 -37.12 36.59
C ALA A 964 -17.14 -38.31 35.82
N VAL A 965 -17.72 -38.71 34.67
CA VAL A 965 -17.20 -39.79 33.81
C VAL A 965 -15.78 -39.51 33.33
N LEU A 966 -15.44 -38.25 33.06
CA LEU A 966 -14.09 -37.83 32.65
C LEU A 966 -13.08 -38.06 33.79
N ARG A 967 -13.49 -37.78 35.04
CA ARG A 967 -12.64 -37.97 36.22
C ARG A 967 -12.52 -39.43 36.64
N THR A 968 -13.60 -40.21 36.56
CA THR A 968 -13.61 -41.62 36.97
C THR A 968 -13.01 -42.55 35.92
N GLY A 969 -12.92 -42.11 34.65
CA GLY A 969 -12.47 -42.94 33.54
C GLY A 969 -13.44 -44.08 33.18
N LYS A 970 -14.66 -44.10 33.76
CA LYS A 970 -15.63 -45.19 33.62
C LYS A 970 -17.02 -44.67 33.26
N PRO A 971 -17.69 -45.24 32.24
CA PRO A 971 -17.20 -46.29 31.34
C PRO A 971 -16.13 -45.75 30.35
N ALA A 972 -15.17 -46.58 29.97
CA ALA A 972 -13.94 -46.15 29.28
C ALA A 972 -14.21 -45.51 27.91
N GLY A 973 -15.16 -46.04 27.14
CA GLY A 973 -15.53 -45.49 25.82
C GLY A 973 -16.04 -44.05 25.90
N LEU A 974 -17.03 -43.81 26.77
CA LEU A 974 -17.52 -42.47 27.05
C LEU A 974 -16.45 -41.55 27.64
N ALA A 975 -15.62 -42.04 28.57
CA ALA A 975 -14.62 -41.21 29.25
C ALA A 975 -13.46 -40.79 28.35
N ARG A 976 -13.02 -41.66 27.43
CA ARG A 976 -11.85 -41.43 26.57
C ARG A 976 -12.20 -40.87 25.20
N VAL A 977 -13.41 -41.14 24.70
CA VAL A 977 -13.82 -40.76 23.34
C VAL A 977 -15.10 -39.92 23.38
N GLY A 978 -16.21 -40.48 23.90
CA GLY A 978 -17.55 -39.90 23.74
C GLY A 978 -17.73 -38.50 24.33
N LEU A 979 -17.45 -38.32 25.63
CA LEU A 979 -17.55 -37.00 26.27
C LEU A 979 -16.43 -36.04 25.86
N PRO A 980 -15.14 -36.44 25.77
CA PRO A 980 -14.09 -35.52 25.33
C PRO A 980 -14.34 -34.93 23.95
N GLN A 981 -14.76 -35.74 22.97
CA GLN A 981 -15.01 -35.24 21.62
C GLN A 981 -16.24 -34.33 21.56
N ALA A 982 -17.29 -34.61 22.37
CA ALA A 982 -18.47 -33.76 22.45
C ALA A 982 -18.13 -32.39 23.10
N TRP A 983 -17.37 -32.37 24.20
CA TRP A 983 -16.86 -31.13 24.80
C TRP A 983 -16.00 -30.34 23.82
N LEU A 984 -15.04 -31.00 23.16
CA LEU A 984 -14.11 -30.35 22.25
C LEU A 984 -14.81 -29.82 21.00
N PHE A 985 -15.61 -30.64 20.32
CA PHE A 985 -16.07 -30.29 18.97
C PHE A 985 -17.52 -29.81 18.88
N GLN A 986 -18.40 -30.17 19.83
CA GLN A 986 -19.78 -29.68 19.83
C GLN A 986 -19.92 -28.39 20.64
N ILE A 987 -19.04 -28.17 21.65
CA ILE A 987 -19.06 -26.97 22.50
C ILE A 987 -17.87 -26.04 22.20
N LEU A 988 -16.63 -26.44 22.55
CA LEU A 988 -15.48 -25.53 22.53
C LEU A 988 -15.14 -25.04 21.12
N PHE A 989 -15.02 -25.95 20.15
CA PHE A 989 -14.68 -25.63 18.76
C PHE A 989 -15.74 -24.71 18.13
N ALA A 990 -17.02 -24.98 18.38
CA ALA A 990 -18.11 -24.15 17.89
C ALA A 990 -18.14 -22.76 18.54
N ALA A 991 -17.72 -22.64 19.82
CA ALA A 991 -17.63 -21.36 20.52
C ALA A 991 -16.48 -20.47 20.00
N ILE A 992 -15.34 -21.05 19.62
CA ILE A 992 -14.19 -20.30 19.08
C ILE A 992 -14.28 -20.02 17.58
N SER A 993 -15.07 -20.82 16.83
CA SER A 993 -15.16 -20.72 15.37
C SER A 993 -15.53 -19.33 14.81
N PRO A 994 -16.39 -18.51 15.46
CA PRO A 994 -16.62 -17.13 15.02
C PRO A 994 -15.37 -16.26 15.00
N LEU A 995 -14.44 -16.46 15.93
CA LEU A 995 -13.18 -15.70 15.98
C LEU A 995 -12.26 -16.08 14.82
N ILE A 996 -12.29 -17.35 14.42
CA ILE A 996 -11.52 -17.88 13.28
C ILE A 996 -12.07 -17.30 11.98
N ASP A 997 -13.39 -17.30 11.80
CA ASP A 997 -14.02 -16.73 10.61
C ASP A 997 -13.82 -15.20 10.55
N LEU A 998 -13.85 -14.50 11.70
CA LEU A 998 -13.52 -13.08 11.77
C LEU A 998 -12.05 -12.81 11.39
N ALA A 999 -11.11 -13.61 11.90
CA ALA A 999 -9.70 -13.50 11.55
C ALA A 999 -9.47 -13.72 10.05
N LEU A 1000 -10.17 -14.69 9.45
CA LEU A 1000 -10.13 -14.91 8.01
C LEU A 1000 -10.65 -13.69 7.22
N VAL A 1001 -11.78 -13.10 7.62
CA VAL A 1001 -12.31 -11.88 6.97
C VAL A 1001 -11.34 -10.72 7.08
N LEU A 1002 -10.76 -10.49 8.27
CA LEU A 1002 -9.75 -9.45 8.47
C LEU A 1002 -8.49 -9.70 7.64
N SER A 1003 -8.06 -10.96 7.53
CA SER A 1003 -6.93 -11.36 6.67
C SER A 1003 -7.24 -11.09 5.20
N ILE A 1004 -8.44 -11.43 4.69
CA ILE A 1004 -8.84 -11.13 3.31
C ILE A 1004 -8.87 -9.63 3.05
N ILE A 1005 -9.45 -8.84 3.97
CA ILE A 1005 -9.49 -7.37 3.85
C ILE A 1005 -8.06 -6.81 3.87
N GLY A 1006 -7.21 -7.26 4.80
CA GLY A 1006 -5.82 -6.85 4.90
C GLY A 1006 -5.02 -7.17 3.63
N THR A 1007 -5.19 -8.38 3.08
CA THR A 1007 -4.57 -8.76 1.80
C THR A 1007 -5.10 -7.88 0.65
N ALA A 1008 -6.40 -7.58 0.60
CA ALA A 1008 -6.95 -6.70 -0.43
C ALA A 1008 -6.39 -5.26 -0.33
N VAL A 1009 -6.22 -4.74 0.88
CA VAL A 1009 -5.56 -3.45 1.12
C VAL A 1009 -4.10 -3.49 0.67
N ARG A 1010 -3.34 -4.54 1.04
CA ARG A 1010 -1.96 -4.72 0.59
C ARG A 1010 -1.84 -4.80 -0.93
N VAL A 1011 -2.73 -5.54 -1.60
CA VAL A 1011 -2.78 -5.60 -3.09
C VAL A 1011 -3.01 -4.20 -3.67
N GLY A 1012 -3.88 -3.39 -3.04
CA GLY A 1012 -4.12 -2.00 -3.44
C GLY A 1012 -2.90 -1.09 -3.23
N GLN A 1013 -2.14 -1.30 -2.14
CA GLN A 1013 -0.98 -0.48 -1.78
C GLN A 1013 0.30 -0.86 -2.55
N HIS A 1014 0.52 -2.15 -2.80
CA HIS A 1014 1.79 -2.72 -3.29
C HIS A 1014 1.70 -3.30 -4.71
N GLY A 1015 0.48 -3.37 -5.25
CA GLY A 1015 0.21 -4.07 -6.51
C GLY A 1015 0.21 -5.59 -6.37
N TRP A 1016 -0.29 -6.24 -7.43
CA TRP A 1016 -0.44 -7.70 -7.47
C TRP A 1016 0.89 -8.46 -7.47
N ALA A 1017 1.92 -7.91 -8.12
CA ALA A 1017 3.20 -8.59 -8.28
C ALA A 1017 3.89 -8.93 -6.95
N GLN A 1018 3.83 -8.01 -5.98
CA GLN A 1018 4.42 -8.20 -4.65
C GLN A 1018 3.55 -9.07 -3.72
N THR A 1019 2.23 -9.12 -3.94
CA THR A 1019 1.27 -9.73 -2.99
C THR A 1019 0.68 -11.06 -3.44
N GLN A 1020 0.93 -11.48 -4.68
CA GLN A 1020 0.37 -12.72 -5.26
C GLN A 1020 0.70 -13.97 -4.45
N THR A 1021 1.89 -14.05 -3.83
CA THR A 1021 2.33 -15.21 -3.05
C THR A 1021 1.41 -15.48 -1.86
N ASP A 1022 1.06 -14.43 -1.09
CA ASP A 1022 0.11 -14.52 0.02
C ASP A 1022 -1.25 -15.04 -0.45
N VAL A 1023 -1.75 -14.48 -1.56
CA VAL A 1023 -3.05 -14.84 -2.13
C VAL A 1023 -3.06 -16.30 -2.57
N PHE A 1024 -2.01 -16.75 -3.27
CA PHE A 1024 -1.89 -18.14 -3.70
C PHE A 1024 -1.74 -19.10 -2.52
N GLN A 1025 -1.01 -18.73 -1.47
CA GLN A 1025 -0.88 -19.55 -0.28
C GLN A 1025 -2.22 -19.68 0.46
N MET A 1026 -2.96 -18.58 0.64
CA MET A 1026 -4.32 -18.61 1.19
C MET A 1026 -5.26 -19.49 0.35
N ALA A 1027 -5.21 -19.34 -0.98
CA ALA A 1027 -6.02 -20.12 -1.91
C ALA A 1027 -5.67 -21.62 -1.87
N ALA A 1028 -4.38 -21.97 -1.75
CA ALA A 1028 -3.91 -23.34 -1.64
C ALA A 1028 -4.43 -24.01 -0.35
N TYR A 1029 -4.30 -23.33 0.80
CA TYR A 1029 -4.83 -23.85 2.07
C TYR A 1029 -6.36 -24.05 2.01
N TRP A 1030 -7.09 -23.07 1.48
CA TRP A 1030 -8.54 -23.15 1.39
C TRP A 1030 -9.01 -24.27 0.44
N THR A 1031 -8.31 -24.43 -0.69
CA THR A 1031 -8.57 -25.50 -1.66
C THR A 1031 -8.30 -26.87 -1.05
N ALA A 1032 -7.16 -27.05 -0.36
CA ALA A 1032 -6.81 -28.31 0.30
C ALA A 1032 -7.83 -28.69 1.38
N PHE A 1033 -8.20 -27.74 2.24
CA PHE A 1033 -9.19 -27.95 3.29
C PHE A 1033 -10.57 -28.32 2.72
N THR A 1034 -11.03 -27.59 1.70
CA THR A 1034 -12.32 -27.86 1.04
C THR A 1034 -12.32 -29.21 0.33
N ALA A 1035 -11.20 -29.59 -0.31
CA ALA A 1035 -11.06 -30.90 -0.95
C ALA A 1035 -11.18 -32.05 0.07
N ILE A 1036 -10.52 -31.95 1.23
CA ILE A 1036 -10.62 -32.94 2.31
C ILE A 1036 -12.06 -33.08 2.81
N ASP A 1037 -12.74 -31.95 3.02
CA ASP A 1037 -14.13 -31.94 3.48
C ASP A 1037 -15.08 -32.59 2.46
N VAL A 1038 -14.92 -32.25 1.18
CA VAL A 1038 -15.70 -32.85 0.09
C VAL A 1038 -15.47 -34.36 -0.01
N LEU A 1039 -14.22 -34.82 0.15
CA LEU A 1039 -13.87 -36.24 0.16
C LEU A 1039 -14.48 -36.98 1.38
N CYS A 1040 -14.43 -36.38 2.57
CA CYS A 1040 -15.04 -36.95 3.78
C CYS A 1040 -16.57 -37.03 3.63
N GLY A 1041 -17.22 -35.99 3.10
CA GLY A 1041 -18.65 -36.00 2.81
C GLY A 1041 -19.04 -37.04 1.76
N TRP A 1042 -18.24 -37.21 0.71
CA TRP A 1042 -18.45 -38.29 -0.29
C TRP A 1042 -18.39 -39.67 0.37
N LEU A 1043 -17.41 -39.88 1.25
CA LEU A 1043 -17.27 -41.14 1.99
C LEU A 1043 -18.48 -41.42 2.88
N ALA A 1044 -19.01 -40.40 3.56
CA ALA A 1044 -20.21 -40.53 4.38
C ALA A 1044 -21.43 -40.96 3.56
N TYR A 1045 -21.66 -40.35 2.39
CA TYR A 1045 -22.74 -40.74 1.47
C TYR A 1045 -22.55 -42.15 0.91
N ARG A 1046 -21.30 -42.56 0.65
CA ARG A 1046 -20.99 -43.94 0.23
C ARG A 1046 -21.33 -44.95 1.31
N LEU A 1047 -21.04 -44.65 2.58
CA LEU A 1047 -21.38 -45.48 3.73
C LEU A 1047 -22.89 -45.52 4.04
N ASP A 1048 -23.63 -44.52 3.56
CA ASP A 1048 -25.10 -44.44 3.65
C ASP A 1048 -25.83 -45.24 2.56
N GLY A 1049 -25.10 -46.02 1.75
CA GLY A 1049 -25.66 -46.97 0.79
C GLY A 1049 -26.05 -46.37 -0.57
N ASN A 1050 -25.52 -45.18 -0.93
CA ASN A 1050 -25.71 -44.54 -2.24
C ASN A 1050 -27.18 -44.31 -2.67
N ARG A 1051 -28.14 -44.34 -1.74
CA ARG A 1051 -29.57 -44.13 -2.05
C ARG A 1051 -29.87 -42.73 -2.63
N VAL A 1052 -28.99 -41.76 -2.38
CA VAL A 1052 -29.11 -40.37 -2.85
C VAL A 1052 -27.76 -39.89 -3.38
N ARG A 1053 -27.75 -39.15 -4.50
CA ARG A 1053 -26.53 -38.56 -5.07
C ARG A 1053 -25.93 -37.52 -4.12
N TYR A 1054 -24.62 -37.59 -3.89
CA TYR A 1054 -23.89 -36.68 -3.00
C TYR A 1054 -23.90 -35.24 -3.53
N PRO A 1055 -24.51 -34.26 -2.82
CA PRO A 1055 -24.58 -32.88 -3.27
C PRO A 1055 -23.41 -32.06 -2.69
N ALA A 1056 -22.20 -32.26 -3.21
CA ALA A 1056 -20.98 -31.59 -2.72
C ALA A 1056 -21.10 -30.06 -2.62
N HIS A 1057 -21.76 -29.41 -3.59
CA HIS A 1057 -22.00 -27.97 -3.59
C HIS A 1057 -22.82 -27.49 -2.37
N LEU A 1058 -23.77 -28.30 -1.88
CA LEU A 1058 -24.54 -27.96 -0.68
C LEU A 1058 -23.66 -28.02 0.57
N LEU A 1059 -22.77 -29.00 0.68
CA LEU A 1059 -21.82 -29.12 1.79
C LEU A 1059 -20.90 -27.90 1.85
N VAL A 1060 -20.33 -27.48 0.71
CA VAL A 1060 -19.48 -26.29 0.65
C VAL A 1060 -20.28 -25.04 1.01
N ALA A 1061 -21.49 -24.87 0.46
CA ALA A 1061 -22.34 -23.71 0.75
C ALA A 1061 -22.79 -23.61 2.22
N GLN A 1062 -22.90 -24.73 2.95
CA GLN A 1062 -23.23 -24.71 4.39
C GLN A 1062 -22.22 -23.92 5.23
N ARG A 1063 -20.97 -23.83 4.79
CA ARG A 1063 -19.90 -23.12 5.51
C ARG A 1063 -20.15 -21.62 5.61
N LEU A 1064 -20.89 -21.05 4.65
CA LEU A 1064 -21.12 -19.61 4.56
C LEU A 1064 -22.35 -19.14 5.35
N VAL A 1065 -23.43 -19.93 5.39
CA VAL A 1065 -24.70 -19.52 6.02
C VAL A 1065 -25.08 -20.42 7.19
N TYR A 1066 -25.17 -21.73 6.94
CA TYR A 1066 -25.65 -22.70 7.94
C TYR A 1066 -24.75 -22.72 9.19
N ARG A 1067 -23.43 -22.68 9.00
CA ARG A 1067 -22.43 -22.69 10.07
C ARG A 1067 -22.56 -21.47 11.00
N GLN A 1068 -22.87 -20.29 10.46
CA GLN A 1068 -23.03 -19.05 11.23
C GLN A 1068 -24.22 -19.13 12.19
N ILE A 1069 -25.31 -19.76 11.75
CA ILE A 1069 -26.47 -20.05 12.61
C ILE A 1069 -26.07 -21.01 13.74
N MET A 1070 -25.26 -22.04 13.44
CA MET A 1070 -24.80 -23.00 14.45
C MET A 1070 -23.91 -22.35 15.51
N TYR A 1071 -23.05 -21.41 15.14
CA TYR A 1071 -22.27 -20.65 16.12
C TYR A 1071 -23.14 -19.85 17.07
N TRP A 1072 -24.08 -19.09 16.50
CA TRP A 1072 -24.99 -18.28 17.30
C TRP A 1072 -25.79 -19.15 18.26
N VAL A 1073 -26.25 -20.31 17.80
CA VAL A 1073 -26.94 -21.31 18.61
C VAL A 1073 -26.10 -21.77 19.81
N VAL A 1074 -24.83 -22.14 19.60
CA VAL A 1074 -23.95 -22.63 20.65
C VAL A 1074 -23.57 -21.51 21.63
N LEU A 1075 -23.20 -20.33 21.12
CA LEU A 1075 -22.90 -19.17 21.96
C LEU A 1075 -24.10 -18.74 22.80
N ARG A 1076 -25.31 -18.79 22.22
CA ARG A 1076 -26.55 -18.54 22.95
C ARG A 1076 -26.78 -19.62 24.01
N ALA A 1077 -26.53 -20.90 23.73
CA ALA A 1077 -26.67 -21.98 24.71
C ALA A 1077 -25.70 -21.80 25.89
N ILE A 1078 -24.43 -21.46 25.62
CA ILE A 1078 -23.43 -21.15 26.65
C ILE A 1078 -23.85 -19.92 27.47
N SER A 1079 -24.31 -18.86 26.80
CA SER A 1079 -24.78 -17.64 27.48
C SER A 1079 -25.99 -17.91 28.38
N SER A 1080 -26.97 -18.69 27.92
CA SER A 1080 -28.11 -19.10 28.74
C SER A 1080 -27.69 -19.97 29.94
N ALA A 1081 -26.69 -20.85 29.76
CA ALA A 1081 -26.17 -21.68 30.84
C ALA A 1081 -25.45 -20.84 31.89
N ILE A 1082 -24.63 -19.87 31.47
CA ILE A 1082 -23.98 -18.91 32.37
C ILE A 1082 -25.03 -18.02 33.05
N GLY A 1083 -26.04 -17.55 32.32
CA GLY A 1083 -27.10 -16.68 32.83
C GLY A 1083 -28.06 -17.35 33.83
N GLY A 1084 -28.19 -18.68 33.74
CA GLY A 1084 -29.01 -19.50 34.63
C GLY A 1084 -30.51 -19.46 34.36
N TRP A 1085 -30.87 -19.26 33.09
CA TRP A 1085 -32.25 -19.15 32.66
C TRP A 1085 -32.92 -20.51 32.49
N ILE A 1086 -34.23 -20.58 32.73
CA ILE A 1086 -35.05 -21.73 32.33
C ILE A 1086 -35.27 -21.65 30.82
N VAL A 1087 -34.95 -22.72 30.11
CA VAL A 1087 -35.20 -22.86 28.68
C VAL A 1087 -36.30 -23.90 28.49
N GLY A 1088 -37.45 -23.48 27.98
CA GLY A 1088 -38.58 -24.37 27.69
C GLY A 1088 -38.47 -25.09 26.34
N TRP A 1089 -39.23 -26.18 26.18
CA TRP A 1089 -39.21 -27.05 24.99
C TRP A 1089 -39.71 -26.38 23.70
N GLY A 1090 -40.50 -25.29 23.78
CA GLY A 1090 -40.80 -24.34 22.71
C GLY A 1090 -41.19 -24.91 21.33
N LYS A 1091 -42.50 -24.91 21.00
CA LYS A 1091 -43.14 -25.40 19.75
C LYS A 1091 -42.42 -25.08 18.42
N LEU A 1092 -42.37 -26.05 17.50
CA LEU A 1092 -42.08 -25.89 16.08
C LEU A 1092 -43.39 -26.07 15.29
N GLU A 1093 -43.66 -25.25 14.28
CA GLU A 1093 -44.83 -25.44 13.40
C GLU A 1093 -44.58 -26.62 12.45
N ARG A 1094 -45.57 -27.51 12.30
CA ARG A 1094 -45.51 -28.70 11.45
C ARG A 1094 -46.35 -28.53 10.19
N THR A 1095 -45.81 -28.96 9.06
CA THR A 1095 -46.47 -28.89 7.75
C THR A 1095 -47.08 -30.22 7.32
N GLY A 1096 -46.60 -31.35 7.86
CA GLY A 1096 -47.07 -32.70 7.52
C GLY A 1096 -46.45 -33.28 6.24
N ASN A 1097 -45.46 -32.61 5.66
CA ASN A 1097 -44.89 -32.93 4.35
C ASN A 1097 -43.77 -34.00 4.38
N VAL A 1098 -43.98 -35.15 5.02
CA VAL A 1098 -42.97 -36.24 5.03
C VAL A 1098 -43.19 -37.17 3.83
N GLY A 1099 -42.27 -37.18 2.87
CA GLY A 1099 -42.21 -38.16 1.77
C GLY A 1099 -41.14 -39.20 2.07
N ALA A 1100 -41.47 -40.49 1.98
CA ALA A 1100 -40.49 -41.59 2.09
C ALA A 1100 -39.71 -41.75 0.79
#